data_AF-A0A7Y2YC95-F1
#
_entry.id   AF-A0A7Y2YC95-F1
#
_cell.length_a   1.000
_cell.length_b   1.000
_cell.length_c   1.000
_cell.angle_alpha   90.00
_cell.angle_beta   90.00
_cell.angle_gamma   90.00
#
_symmetry.space_group_name_H-M   'P 1'
#
loop_
_entity.id
_entity.type
_entity.pdbx_description
1 polymer ?
#
loop_
_entity_poly.entity_id
_entity_poly.type
_entity_poly.pdbx_seq_one_letter_code
_entity_poly.pdbx_strand_id
1 'polypeptide(L)'
;MPTDKKKYLSGNLDQIALSLSGGGVRAVGFHLGTMSMLRRLGLLHNVQILSTVSGGSMPGIGYSLAQQFGRSFQDFFDDFYEFLPELNILEKLLDGVTQRYPPTPSGRRDLITAMADVYDECYFSRFFSPYVKDGRLLFDVLMNGTGRGHLQEMIFNATEFKTGTAFRFQVSEFRCLIGNGNISICRKHAAQIRIADIMAASSCIPVGMEPLFFPDDFHWPDDGKSRRWGSRPSRPTNDEIRAALRRNTDTKEPTFALMDGGVYDNQGITSTLLALNRRKENYREQDTHECGVSMSSLGRSEPPGPEDWAKWMSGRVSSGSAYKSVGVKPEDLDLLIISDTPVRKASFYPRILFPSGAENNQPEADSREEAPKRGLLQRLGHWAKYRITLGMITFITTLLLIALSISLGIALVELWAFWDARSDEVPFGKGFFITFHVALPFLLLVQIWWLLWQYRKLRKELALKLQSLISHWDRKPKRYLKKLTVGDVIDMGLLRASSTAALTSAIYMDRIRGLGYSTAFSREDLQDKILANEIFALQKARQLDDPFIHELRAQEAWPPPPEMDRIVDIAANMQTKLWIDHEKDGPHNDLDFLVVCGQSTICYNLMRYLWEDLRNEDGSWLDPKMQGVFEHALREWKKLMDDPWSLLNDRKRKSRLTELNEHAANLAQSA
;
A
#
# COMPACT_ATOMS: atom_id res chain seq x y z
N MET A 1 20.25 39.30 3.62
CA MET A 1 20.18 39.65 2.17
C MET A 1 18.82 39.16 1.68
N PRO A 2 18.05 39.94 0.91
CA PRO A 2 16.86 39.41 0.28
C PRO A 2 17.33 38.34 -0.70
N THR A 3 16.98 37.08 -0.46
CA THR A 3 17.16 36.02 -1.44
C THR A 3 16.23 36.33 -2.60
N ASP A 4 16.80 36.40 -3.80
CA ASP A 4 16.10 36.69 -5.04
C ASP A 4 15.14 35.52 -5.33
N LYS A 5 13.92 35.57 -4.75
CA LYS A 5 12.89 34.51 -4.65
C LYS A 5 12.43 33.90 -5.99
N LYS A 6 13.02 34.30 -7.12
CA LYS A 6 12.61 33.91 -8.47
C LYS A 6 13.79 33.48 -9.34
N LYS A 7 15.01 33.44 -8.79
CA LYS A 7 16.24 33.13 -9.52
C LYS A 7 16.19 31.80 -10.29
N TYR A 8 15.43 30.83 -9.80
CA TYR A 8 15.37 29.47 -10.37
C TYR A 8 14.09 29.20 -11.16
N LEU A 9 13.17 30.16 -11.28
CA LEU A 9 11.92 29.96 -12.02
C LEU A 9 12.13 30.20 -13.52
N SER A 10 11.70 29.26 -14.34
CA SER A 10 11.63 29.37 -15.80
C SER A 10 10.47 30.25 -16.25
N GLY A 11 9.41 30.34 -15.45
CA GLY A 11 8.16 31.01 -15.80
C GLY A 11 7.20 30.16 -16.64
N ASN A 12 7.55 28.93 -17.00
CA ASN A 12 6.69 27.98 -17.73
C ASN A 12 6.35 26.74 -16.87
N LEU A 13 5.60 25.79 -17.43
CA LEU A 13 5.13 24.57 -16.77
C LEU A 13 5.24 23.35 -17.72
N ASP A 14 6.32 23.25 -18.49
CA ASP A 14 6.55 22.22 -19.52
C ASP A 14 7.21 20.95 -18.94
N GLN A 15 7.88 21.09 -17.80
CA GLN A 15 8.65 20.06 -17.09
C GLN A 15 8.10 19.86 -15.67
N ILE A 16 7.07 19.02 -15.52
CA ILE A 16 6.43 18.75 -14.22
C ILE A 16 6.90 17.41 -13.66
N ALA A 17 7.21 17.38 -12.37
CA ALA A 17 7.33 16.16 -11.58
C ALA A 17 6.09 16.00 -10.69
N LEU A 18 5.49 14.81 -10.70
CA LEU A 18 4.31 14.47 -9.91
C LEU A 18 4.65 13.34 -8.94
N SER A 19 4.53 13.64 -7.65
CA SER A 19 4.68 12.70 -6.54
C SER A 19 3.31 12.34 -5.97
N LEU A 20 2.96 11.05 -5.99
CA LEU A 20 1.68 10.51 -5.50
C LEU A 20 1.92 9.69 -4.23
N SER A 21 1.49 10.25 -3.10
CA SER A 21 1.71 9.67 -1.78
C SER A 21 0.99 8.34 -1.51
N GLY A 22 1.42 7.64 -0.47
CA GLY A 22 0.68 6.52 0.10
C GLY A 22 -0.51 6.93 0.97
N GLY A 23 -1.53 6.07 1.01
CA GLY A 23 -2.76 6.27 1.80
C GLY A 23 -3.89 5.26 1.56
N GLY A 24 -3.62 4.09 0.98
CA GLY A 24 -4.64 3.12 0.57
C GLY A 24 -5.65 3.71 -0.41
N VAL A 25 -6.93 3.30 -0.31
CA VAL A 25 -7.99 3.77 -1.22
C VAL A 25 -8.20 5.30 -1.17
N ARG A 26 -7.95 5.93 -0.01
CA ARG A 26 -7.96 7.41 0.14
C ARG A 26 -7.02 8.08 -0.86
N ALA A 27 -5.79 7.55 -0.97
CA ALA A 27 -4.80 8.06 -1.91
C ALA A 27 -5.26 7.91 -3.36
N VAL A 28 -5.87 6.76 -3.70
CA VAL A 28 -6.34 6.50 -5.08
C VAL A 28 -7.32 7.58 -5.54
N GLY A 29 -8.40 7.82 -4.78
CA GLY A 29 -9.41 8.80 -5.15
C GLY A 29 -8.86 10.23 -5.21
N PHE A 30 -8.07 10.63 -4.22
CA PHE A 30 -7.50 11.98 -4.17
C PHE A 30 -6.53 12.23 -5.33
N HIS A 31 -5.70 11.25 -5.67
CA HIS A 31 -4.75 11.36 -6.78
C HIS A 31 -5.45 11.30 -8.15
N LEU A 32 -6.50 10.49 -8.31
CA LEU A 32 -7.37 10.54 -9.50
C LEU A 32 -7.98 11.94 -9.68
N GLY A 33 -8.44 12.57 -8.60
CA GLY A 33 -8.91 13.95 -8.59
C GLY A 33 -7.83 14.95 -9.01
N THR A 34 -6.64 14.83 -8.40
CA THR A 34 -5.47 15.65 -8.73
C THR A 34 -5.15 15.56 -10.23
N MET A 35 -4.99 14.35 -10.76
CA MET A 35 -4.65 14.11 -12.16
C MET A 35 -5.78 14.56 -13.10
N SER A 36 -7.05 14.40 -12.70
CA SER A 36 -8.20 14.85 -13.47
C SER A 36 -8.20 16.36 -13.66
N MET A 37 -7.88 17.13 -12.61
CA MET A 37 -7.78 18.58 -12.71
C MET A 37 -6.55 19.00 -13.54
N LEU A 38 -5.38 18.39 -13.31
CA LEU A 38 -4.20 18.64 -14.16
C LEU A 38 -4.49 18.34 -15.64
N ARG A 39 -5.29 17.32 -15.95
CA ARG A 39 -5.71 17.01 -17.32
C ARG A 39 -6.63 18.07 -17.90
N ARG A 40 -7.58 18.59 -17.10
CA ARG A 40 -8.49 19.68 -17.50
C ARG A 40 -7.73 20.95 -17.82
N LEU A 41 -6.74 21.30 -16.99
CA LEU A 41 -5.90 22.48 -17.19
C LEU A 41 -4.84 22.32 -18.29
N GLY A 42 -4.75 21.14 -18.89
CA GLY A 42 -3.74 20.86 -19.92
C GLY A 42 -2.32 20.78 -19.37
N LEU A 43 -2.13 20.40 -18.10
CA LEU A 43 -0.81 20.26 -17.48
C LEU A 43 -0.39 18.81 -17.28
N LEU A 44 -1.33 17.85 -17.27
CA LEU A 44 -0.98 16.45 -17.06
C LEU A 44 0.00 15.90 -18.11
N HIS A 45 -0.07 16.40 -19.35
CA HIS A 45 0.83 15.99 -20.42
C HIS A 45 2.26 16.55 -20.29
N ASN A 46 2.47 17.49 -19.37
CA ASN A 46 3.78 18.04 -19.04
C ASN A 46 4.44 17.29 -17.87
N VAL A 47 3.76 16.30 -17.28
CA VAL A 47 4.32 15.46 -16.22
C VAL A 47 5.33 14.50 -16.83
N GLN A 48 6.62 14.70 -16.58
CA GLN A 48 7.67 13.83 -17.12
C GLN A 48 8.26 12.88 -16.08
N ILE A 49 8.13 13.21 -14.80
CA ILE A 49 8.55 12.36 -13.67
C ILE A 49 7.29 11.99 -12.87
N LEU A 50 7.07 10.69 -12.70
CA LEU A 50 5.99 10.15 -11.89
C LEU A 50 6.57 9.25 -10.80
N SER A 51 6.51 9.70 -9.54
CA SER A 51 6.93 8.93 -8.37
C SER A 51 5.72 8.58 -7.52
N THR A 52 5.60 7.31 -7.13
CA THR A 52 4.36 6.79 -6.55
C THR A 52 4.62 5.85 -5.39
N VAL A 53 3.74 5.86 -4.39
CA VAL A 53 3.90 5.08 -3.17
C VAL A 53 2.57 4.46 -2.77
N SER A 54 2.54 3.16 -2.43
CA SER A 54 1.37 2.48 -1.86
C SER A 54 0.09 2.69 -2.68
N GLY A 55 -0.99 3.18 -2.07
CA GLY A 55 -2.21 3.55 -2.78
C GLY A 55 -2.01 4.51 -3.95
N GLY A 56 -0.99 5.38 -3.93
CA GLY A 56 -0.62 6.24 -5.07
C GLY A 56 -0.01 5.47 -6.24
N SER A 57 0.59 4.30 -5.99
CA SER A 57 1.08 3.40 -7.05
C SER A 57 -0.04 2.78 -7.87
N MET A 58 -1.27 2.72 -7.34
CA MET A 58 -2.41 2.24 -8.12
C MET A 58 -2.72 3.14 -9.33
N PRO A 59 -3.14 4.41 -9.16
CA PRO A 59 -3.37 5.31 -10.30
C PRO A 59 -2.06 5.61 -11.05
N GLY A 60 -0.91 5.57 -10.36
CA GLY A 60 0.40 5.73 -11.00
C GLY A 60 0.69 4.68 -12.07
N ILE A 61 0.66 3.40 -11.70
CA ILE A 61 0.86 2.28 -12.62
C ILE A 61 -0.24 2.25 -13.69
N GLY A 62 -1.50 2.42 -13.29
CA GLY A 62 -2.64 2.44 -14.22
C GLY A 62 -2.49 3.52 -15.30
N TYR A 63 -2.04 4.73 -14.91
CA TYR A 63 -1.81 5.82 -15.85
C TYR A 63 -0.59 5.55 -16.74
N SER A 64 0.52 5.06 -16.18
CA SER A 64 1.69 4.65 -16.97
C SER A 64 1.33 3.64 -18.06
N LEU A 65 0.48 2.66 -17.76
CA LEU A 65 -0.01 1.68 -18.72
C LEU A 65 -0.98 2.29 -19.74
N ALA A 66 -1.88 3.18 -19.29
CA ALA A 66 -2.77 3.89 -20.19
C ALA A 66 -1.98 4.69 -21.24
N GLN A 67 -0.93 5.41 -20.81
CA GLN A 67 -0.02 6.11 -21.73
C GLN A 67 0.68 5.14 -22.67
N GLN A 68 1.24 4.04 -22.13
CA GLN A 68 1.96 3.03 -22.91
C GLN A 68 1.10 2.38 -24.01
N PHE A 69 -0.19 2.20 -23.76
CA PHE A 69 -1.14 1.62 -24.71
C PHE A 69 -1.98 2.64 -25.47
N GLY A 70 -1.72 3.95 -25.31
CA GLY A 70 -2.47 5.01 -25.99
C GLY A 70 -3.95 5.10 -25.58
N ARG A 71 -4.31 4.66 -24.37
CA ARG A 71 -5.67 4.72 -23.84
C ARG A 71 -6.02 6.15 -23.41
N SER A 72 -7.31 6.49 -23.48
CA SER A 72 -7.76 7.81 -23.05
C SER A 72 -7.70 7.96 -21.52
N PHE A 73 -7.55 9.19 -21.04
CA PHE A 73 -7.65 9.47 -19.59
C PHE A 73 -9.05 9.11 -19.04
N GLN A 74 -10.10 9.20 -19.86
CA GLN A 74 -11.44 8.80 -19.44
C GLN A 74 -11.50 7.29 -19.18
N ASP A 75 -10.94 6.47 -20.07
CA ASP A 75 -10.93 5.03 -19.89
C ASP A 75 -10.15 4.62 -18.65
N PHE A 76 -8.96 5.21 -18.45
CA PHE A 76 -8.15 5.04 -17.25
C PHE A 76 -8.94 5.39 -15.98
N PHE A 77 -9.68 6.50 -16.00
CA PHE A 77 -10.45 6.95 -14.85
C PHE A 77 -11.62 5.99 -14.56
N ASP A 78 -12.36 5.60 -15.59
CA ASP A 78 -13.49 4.68 -15.50
C ASP A 78 -13.06 3.29 -14.98
N ASP A 79 -11.85 2.82 -15.33
CA ASP A 79 -11.32 1.55 -14.81
C ASP A 79 -11.30 1.50 -13.28
N PHE A 80 -10.94 2.61 -12.61
CA PHE A 80 -10.90 2.66 -11.15
C PHE A 80 -12.29 2.72 -10.51
N TYR A 81 -13.25 3.34 -11.18
CA TYR A 81 -14.64 3.37 -10.75
C TYR A 81 -15.35 2.02 -10.96
N GLU A 82 -14.85 1.19 -11.87
CA GLU A 82 -15.29 -0.19 -12.06
C GLU A 82 -14.58 -1.15 -11.09
N PHE A 83 -13.28 -0.95 -10.88
CA PHE A 83 -12.42 -1.80 -10.05
C PHE A 83 -12.66 -1.66 -8.54
N LEU A 84 -12.67 -0.42 -8.01
CA LEU A 84 -12.63 -0.19 -6.56
C LEU A 84 -13.93 -0.54 -5.83
N PRO A 85 -15.13 -0.24 -6.35
CA PRO A 85 -16.38 -0.61 -5.68
C PRO A 85 -16.59 -2.13 -5.59
N GLU A 86 -16.13 -2.89 -6.59
CA GLU A 86 -16.16 -4.36 -6.57
C GLU A 86 -15.12 -4.97 -5.60
N LEU A 87 -14.19 -4.15 -5.10
CA LEU A 87 -13.09 -4.58 -4.27
C LEU A 87 -13.52 -4.69 -2.80
N ASN A 88 -14.29 -5.73 -2.47
CA ASN A 88 -14.30 -6.24 -1.09
C ASN A 88 -13.02 -7.06 -0.86
N ILE A 89 -11.88 -6.34 -0.84
CA ILE A 89 -10.53 -6.91 -0.78
C ILE A 89 -10.46 -7.96 0.31
N LEU A 90 -11.02 -7.69 1.49
CA LEU A 90 -10.90 -8.60 2.62
C LEU A 90 -11.58 -9.95 2.38
N GLU A 91 -12.75 -10.00 1.73
CA GLU A 91 -13.41 -11.27 1.41
C GLU A 91 -12.63 -12.05 0.34
N LYS A 92 -12.15 -11.37 -0.71
CA LYS A 92 -11.32 -12.00 -1.76
C LYS A 92 -9.97 -12.47 -1.23
N LEU A 93 -9.31 -11.68 -0.38
CA LEU A 93 -8.08 -12.07 0.32
C LEU A 93 -8.29 -13.30 1.21
N LEU A 94 -9.39 -13.32 1.98
CA LEU A 94 -9.73 -14.47 2.82
C LEU A 94 -10.08 -15.71 1.99
N ASP A 95 -10.76 -15.56 0.86
CA ASP A 95 -10.99 -16.66 -0.07
C ASP A 95 -9.66 -17.20 -0.60
N GLY A 96 -8.72 -16.34 -1.00
CA GLY A 96 -7.37 -16.70 -1.45
C GLY A 96 -6.57 -17.50 -0.42
N VAL A 97 -6.48 -17.00 0.82
CA VAL A 97 -5.73 -17.67 1.91
C VAL A 97 -6.36 -19.02 2.28
N THR A 98 -7.68 -19.18 2.12
CA THR A 98 -8.42 -20.40 2.49
C THR A 98 -8.57 -21.44 1.37
N GLN A 99 -7.99 -21.24 0.18
CA GLN A 99 -8.07 -22.19 -0.93
C GLN A 99 -7.29 -23.49 -0.65
N ARG A 100 -7.67 -24.60 -1.31
CA ARG A 100 -7.00 -25.91 -1.12
C ARG A 100 -5.54 -25.88 -1.59
N TYR A 101 -5.23 -25.08 -2.60
CA TYR A 101 -3.89 -24.80 -3.08
C TYR A 101 -3.50 -23.38 -2.68
N PRO A 102 -2.25 -23.13 -2.27
CA PRO A 102 -1.79 -21.77 -2.02
C PRO A 102 -1.93 -20.95 -3.32
N PRO A 103 -2.39 -19.69 -3.23
CA PRO A 103 -2.56 -18.83 -4.41
C PRO A 103 -1.19 -18.51 -5.05
N THR A 104 -0.14 -18.54 -4.22
CA THR A 104 1.20 -18.08 -4.58
C THR A 104 2.09 -19.19 -5.13
N PRO A 105 3.06 -18.84 -6.00
CA PRO A 105 4.08 -19.76 -6.47
C PRO A 105 5.02 -20.27 -5.37
N SER A 106 5.25 -19.49 -4.30
CA SER A 106 6.09 -19.90 -3.15
C SER A 106 5.41 -20.94 -2.26
N GLY A 107 4.09 -21.05 -2.35
CA GLY A 107 3.27 -21.91 -1.51
C GLY A 107 2.85 -21.30 -0.18
N ARG A 108 3.11 -19.99 0.02
CA ARG A 108 2.66 -19.23 1.19
C ARG A 108 1.17 -18.94 1.14
N ARG A 109 0.63 -18.56 2.29
CA ARG A 109 -0.81 -18.34 2.53
C ARG A 109 -0.97 -17.10 3.41
N ASP A 110 -0.61 -15.97 2.85
CA ASP A 110 -0.64 -14.69 3.56
C ASP A 110 -1.40 -13.63 2.77
N LEU A 111 -1.69 -12.52 3.43
CA LEU A 111 -2.57 -11.49 2.87
C LEU A 111 -1.91 -10.76 1.70
N ILE A 112 -0.60 -10.51 1.78
CA ILE A 112 0.10 -9.74 0.74
C ILE A 112 0.13 -10.48 -0.58
N THR A 113 0.36 -11.78 -0.56
CA THR A 113 0.44 -12.56 -1.79
C THR A 113 -0.94 -12.76 -2.42
N ALA A 114 -1.98 -12.94 -1.61
CA ALA A 114 -3.35 -12.90 -2.10
C ALA A 114 -3.73 -11.53 -2.69
N MET A 115 -3.17 -10.43 -2.18
CA MET A 115 -3.40 -9.08 -2.70
C MET A 115 -2.83 -8.90 -4.10
N ALA A 116 -1.63 -9.45 -4.35
CA ALA A 116 -1.03 -9.43 -5.68
C ALA A 116 -1.92 -10.12 -6.73
N ASP A 117 -2.55 -11.24 -6.37
CA ASP A 117 -3.47 -11.94 -7.27
C ASP A 117 -4.80 -11.21 -7.44
N VAL A 118 -5.32 -10.57 -6.39
CA VAL A 118 -6.51 -9.71 -6.51
C VAL A 118 -6.25 -8.55 -7.47
N TYR A 119 -5.08 -7.91 -7.41
CA TYR A 119 -4.73 -6.87 -8.37
C TYR A 119 -4.62 -7.42 -9.79
N ASP A 120 -4.01 -8.58 -9.98
CA ASP A 120 -3.87 -9.19 -11.30
C ASP A 120 -5.23 -9.58 -11.88
N GLU A 121 -6.08 -10.27 -11.12
CA GLU A 121 -7.37 -10.77 -11.59
C GLU A 121 -8.40 -9.64 -11.77
N CYS A 122 -8.53 -8.77 -10.77
CA CYS A 122 -9.62 -7.79 -10.73
C CYS A 122 -9.29 -6.50 -11.48
N TYR A 123 -8.01 -6.17 -11.66
CA TYR A 123 -7.59 -4.95 -12.38
C TYR A 123 -6.83 -5.28 -13.67
N PHE A 124 -5.62 -5.84 -13.57
CA PHE A 124 -4.73 -5.92 -14.74
C PHE A 124 -5.26 -6.84 -15.83
N SER A 125 -5.72 -8.04 -15.49
CA SER A 125 -6.26 -9.00 -16.45
C SER A 125 -7.54 -8.48 -17.09
N ARG A 126 -8.39 -7.81 -16.30
CA ARG A 126 -9.65 -7.24 -16.80
C ARG A 126 -9.42 -6.12 -17.81
N PHE A 127 -8.57 -5.14 -17.48
CA PHE A 127 -8.45 -3.91 -18.27
C PHE A 127 -7.29 -3.93 -19.27
N PHE A 128 -6.29 -4.79 -19.08
CA PHE A 128 -5.06 -4.75 -19.88
C PHE A 128 -4.71 -6.05 -20.62
N SER A 129 -5.35 -7.20 -20.34
CA SER A 129 -5.11 -8.43 -21.10
C SER A 129 -5.31 -8.30 -22.62
N PRO A 130 -6.27 -7.52 -23.16
CA PRO A 130 -6.41 -7.34 -24.61
C PRO A 130 -5.19 -6.73 -25.30
N TYR A 131 -4.31 -6.06 -24.54
CA TYR A 131 -3.13 -5.38 -25.07
C TYR A 131 -1.86 -6.25 -25.02
N VAL A 132 -1.93 -7.45 -24.43
CA VAL A 132 -0.78 -8.36 -24.26
C VAL A 132 -1.05 -9.75 -24.84
N LYS A 133 -0.13 -10.26 -25.66
CA LYS A 133 -0.32 -11.51 -26.44
C LYS A 133 -0.53 -12.76 -25.56
N ASP A 134 0.17 -12.86 -24.44
CA ASP A 134 0.14 -14.04 -23.56
C ASP A 134 -0.77 -13.84 -22.32
N GLY A 135 -1.59 -12.78 -22.31
CA GLY A 135 -2.50 -12.42 -21.21
C GLY A 135 -1.80 -11.90 -19.95
N ARG A 136 -0.48 -12.08 -19.81
CA ARG A 136 0.31 -11.66 -18.65
C ARG A 136 0.92 -10.27 -18.84
N LEU A 137 0.64 -9.38 -17.89
CA LEU A 137 1.18 -8.03 -17.89
C LEU A 137 2.48 -7.98 -17.08
N LEU A 138 3.61 -8.03 -17.79
CA LEU A 138 4.94 -7.99 -17.21
C LEU A 138 5.52 -6.58 -17.25
N PHE A 139 6.54 -6.33 -16.44
CA PHE A 139 7.19 -5.02 -16.32
C PHE A 139 7.88 -4.59 -17.61
N ASP A 140 8.25 -5.54 -18.49
CA ASP A 140 8.82 -5.27 -19.81
C ASP A 140 7.98 -4.31 -20.67
N VAL A 141 6.66 -4.32 -20.52
CA VAL A 141 5.72 -3.42 -21.23
C VAL A 141 6.09 -1.96 -20.99
N LEU A 142 6.41 -1.60 -19.74
CA LEU A 142 6.84 -0.24 -19.39
C LEU A 142 8.31 0.01 -19.77
N MET A 143 9.15 -1.02 -19.67
CA MET A 143 10.61 -0.90 -19.93
C MET A 143 10.96 -0.78 -21.41
N ASN A 144 10.28 -1.52 -22.28
CA ASN A 144 10.62 -1.65 -23.70
C ASN A 144 9.63 -0.95 -24.63
N GLY A 145 8.56 -0.37 -24.06
CA GLY A 145 7.56 0.35 -24.80
C GLY A 145 8.09 1.57 -25.55
N THR A 146 7.80 1.66 -26.85
CA THR A 146 8.00 2.88 -27.66
C THR A 146 6.91 3.93 -27.41
N GLY A 147 5.94 3.63 -26.55
CA GLY A 147 4.70 4.37 -26.34
C GLY A 147 4.61 5.08 -25.00
N ARG A 148 5.73 5.40 -24.32
CA ARG A 148 5.73 6.00 -22.97
C ARG A 148 5.01 7.37 -22.87
N GLY A 149 4.51 7.90 -23.99
CA GLY A 149 3.85 9.19 -24.07
C GLY A 149 4.81 10.28 -23.63
N HIS A 150 4.41 11.04 -22.61
CA HIS A 150 5.20 12.11 -22.02
C HIS A 150 5.97 11.70 -20.75
N LEU A 151 5.81 10.46 -20.26
CA LEU A 151 6.46 9.98 -19.04
C LEU A 151 7.87 9.46 -19.37
N GLN A 152 8.90 10.16 -18.92
CA GLN A 152 10.30 9.74 -19.12
C GLN A 152 10.85 8.98 -17.89
N GLU A 153 10.30 9.25 -16.70
CA GLU A 153 10.70 8.67 -15.42
C GLU A 153 9.45 8.15 -14.70
N MET A 154 9.39 6.85 -14.44
CA MET A 154 8.31 6.18 -13.71
C MET A 154 8.92 5.41 -12.56
N ILE A 155 8.53 5.72 -11.31
CA ILE A 155 9.10 5.11 -10.10
C ILE A 155 7.97 4.62 -9.20
N PHE A 156 7.96 3.31 -8.95
CA PHE A 156 7.05 2.64 -8.03
C PHE A 156 7.85 2.23 -6.79
N ASN A 157 7.59 2.90 -5.68
CA ASN A 157 8.41 2.81 -4.47
C ASN A 157 7.98 1.65 -3.57
N ALA A 158 8.96 0.90 -3.08
CA ALA A 158 8.85 -0.07 -2.00
C ALA A 158 9.99 0.18 -0.99
N THR A 159 10.01 -0.59 0.09
CA THR A 159 11.06 -0.54 1.12
C THR A 159 11.67 -1.91 1.28
N GLU A 160 12.99 -2.02 1.18
CA GLU A 160 13.72 -3.23 1.57
C GLU A 160 13.72 -3.31 3.10
N PHE A 161 12.99 -4.28 3.65
CA PHE A 161 12.58 -4.26 5.04
C PHE A 161 13.71 -4.59 6.01
N LYS A 162 14.73 -5.35 5.59
CA LYS A 162 15.84 -5.73 6.47
C LYS A 162 16.72 -4.53 6.82
N THR A 163 17.01 -3.67 5.86
CA THR A 163 17.85 -2.49 6.01
C THR A 163 17.05 -1.21 6.21
N GLY A 164 15.74 -1.23 5.95
CA GLY A 164 14.89 -0.04 6.00
C GLY A 164 15.25 0.98 4.93
N THR A 165 15.81 0.54 3.81
CA THR A 165 16.20 1.42 2.69
C THR A 165 15.18 1.38 1.57
N ALA A 166 15.13 2.45 0.77
CA ALA A 166 14.27 2.47 -0.42
C ALA A 166 14.56 1.28 -1.34
N PHE A 167 13.54 0.75 -1.98
CA PHE A 167 13.64 -0.17 -3.10
C PHE A 167 12.75 0.34 -4.23
N ARG A 168 13.28 0.49 -5.44
CA ARG A 168 12.56 1.18 -6.52
C ARG A 168 12.39 0.29 -7.73
N PHE A 169 11.14 0.03 -8.10
CA PHE A 169 10.83 -0.47 -9.43
C PHE A 169 10.72 0.75 -10.34
N GLN A 170 11.76 1.00 -11.14
CA GLN A 170 11.86 2.23 -11.91
C GLN A 170 12.15 1.99 -13.38
N VAL A 171 11.60 2.86 -14.20
CA VAL A 171 11.82 2.96 -15.64
C VAL A 171 12.24 4.38 -15.94
N SER A 172 13.38 4.53 -16.60
CA SER A 172 13.93 5.81 -17.02
C SER A 172 14.35 5.78 -18.49
N GLU A 173 14.45 6.95 -19.12
CA GLU A 173 15.22 7.15 -20.36
C GLU A 173 16.73 7.22 -20.12
N PHE A 174 17.12 7.52 -18.88
CA PHE A 174 18.49 7.53 -18.40
C PHE A 174 18.83 6.19 -17.73
N ARG A 175 20.11 5.97 -17.44
CA ARG A 175 20.53 4.81 -16.65
C ARG A 175 19.91 4.89 -15.27
N CYS A 176 19.13 3.87 -14.89
CA CYS A 176 18.51 3.77 -13.58
C CYS A 176 18.66 2.36 -13.01
N LEU A 177 18.79 2.26 -11.68
CA LEU A 177 18.93 0.98 -10.99
C LEU A 177 17.58 0.42 -10.54
N ILE A 178 17.24 -0.82 -10.86
CA ILE A 178 15.99 -1.41 -10.31
C ILE A 178 16.33 -2.01 -8.95
N GLY A 179 15.85 -1.40 -7.87
CA GLY A 179 16.19 -1.76 -6.49
C GLY A 179 16.89 -0.62 -5.76
N ASN A 180 18.05 -0.89 -5.18
CA ASN A 180 18.87 0.09 -4.46
C ASN A 180 20.37 -0.26 -4.50
N GLY A 181 21.20 0.60 -3.89
CA GLY A 181 22.65 0.44 -3.89
C GLY A 181 23.19 -0.85 -3.26
N ASN A 182 22.40 -1.52 -2.42
CA ASN A 182 22.77 -2.79 -1.79
C ASN A 182 22.27 -4.00 -2.59
N ILE A 183 21.03 -3.95 -3.10
CA ILE A 183 20.40 -5.02 -3.86
C ILE A 183 19.78 -4.46 -5.12
N SER A 184 20.27 -4.92 -6.27
CA SER A 184 19.84 -4.52 -7.60
C SER A 184 19.29 -5.70 -8.41
N ILE A 185 18.30 -5.43 -9.23
CA ILE A 185 17.74 -6.37 -10.19
C ILE A 185 18.13 -5.88 -11.59
N CYS A 186 18.90 -6.71 -12.27
CA CYS A 186 19.24 -6.56 -13.66
C CYS A 186 18.00 -6.50 -14.56
N ARG A 187 18.07 -5.68 -15.61
CA ARG A 187 16.97 -5.41 -16.54
C ARG A 187 16.34 -6.68 -17.13
N LYS A 188 17.14 -7.69 -17.46
CA LYS A 188 16.67 -8.99 -17.99
C LYS A 188 15.67 -9.69 -17.05
N HIS A 189 15.93 -9.69 -15.75
CA HIS A 189 15.06 -10.35 -14.77
C HIS A 189 13.93 -9.42 -14.32
N ALA A 190 14.18 -8.12 -14.18
CA ALA A 190 13.15 -7.15 -13.86
C ALA A 190 12.04 -7.12 -14.91
N ALA A 191 12.38 -7.23 -16.20
CA ALA A 191 11.43 -7.31 -17.30
C ALA A 191 10.41 -8.47 -17.16
N GLN A 192 10.74 -9.52 -16.42
CA GLN A 192 9.88 -10.70 -16.23
C GLN A 192 8.97 -10.61 -15.00
N ILE A 193 9.06 -9.53 -14.22
CA ILE A 193 8.22 -9.31 -13.04
C ILE A 193 6.79 -8.99 -13.48
N ARG A 194 5.79 -9.64 -12.88
CA ARG A 194 4.38 -9.28 -13.06
C ARG A 194 4.09 -7.91 -12.44
N ILE A 195 3.43 -7.01 -13.18
CA ILE A 195 3.15 -5.65 -12.69
C ILE A 195 2.30 -5.67 -11.41
N ALA A 196 1.38 -6.63 -11.28
CA ALA A 196 0.59 -6.81 -10.06
C ALA A 196 1.44 -7.01 -8.80
N ASP A 197 2.57 -7.72 -8.92
CA ASP A 197 3.49 -7.95 -7.79
C ASP A 197 4.25 -6.66 -7.41
N ILE A 198 4.52 -5.77 -8.38
CA ILE A 198 5.09 -4.42 -8.12
C ILE A 198 4.09 -3.57 -7.33
N MET A 199 2.82 -3.56 -7.77
CA MET A 199 1.75 -2.85 -7.08
C MET A 199 1.54 -3.37 -5.66
N ALA A 200 1.61 -4.69 -5.46
CA ALA A 200 1.53 -5.34 -4.15
C ALA A 200 2.73 -4.98 -3.26
N ALA A 201 3.97 -5.08 -3.77
CA ALA A 201 5.17 -4.70 -3.03
C ALA A 201 5.08 -3.26 -2.51
N SER A 202 4.61 -2.34 -3.35
CA SER A 202 4.46 -0.94 -2.99
C SER A 202 3.36 -0.69 -1.94
N SER A 203 2.35 -1.56 -1.86
CA SER A 203 1.17 -1.44 -0.98
C SER A 203 1.21 -2.33 0.27
N CYS A 204 2.37 -2.94 0.56
CA CYS A 204 2.53 -3.94 1.62
C CYS A 204 2.66 -3.32 3.02
N ILE A 205 1.54 -2.86 3.60
CA ILE A 205 1.54 -2.11 4.87
C ILE A 205 1.94 -3.00 6.06
N PRO A 206 3.01 -2.69 6.81
CA PRO A 206 3.55 -3.56 7.88
C PRO A 206 2.60 -3.86 9.05
N VAL A 207 1.59 -3.02 9.28
CA VAL A 207 0.63 -3.15 10.39
C VAL A 207 -0.46 -4.20 10.08
N GLY A 208 -0.64 -4.58 8.81
CA GLY A 208 -1.73 -5.46 8.39
C GLY A 208 -1.34 -6.55 7.41
N MET A 209 -0.10 -6.57 6.91
CA MET A 209 0.37 -7.50 5.88
C MET A 209 1.78 -8.00 6.20
N GLU A 210 2.01 -9.27 5.91
CA GLU A 210 3.32 -9.90 5.91
C GLU A 210 4.19 -9.30 4.80
N PRO A 211 5.53 -9.24 4.94
CA PRO A 211 6.39 -8.78 3.86
C PRO A 211 6.26 -9.68 2.62
N LEU A 212 6.41 -9.08 1.44
CA LEU A 212 6.49 -9.78 0.16
C LEU A 212 7.94 -10.16 -0.14
N PHE A 213 8.24 -11.45 -0.30
CA PHE A 213 9.63 -11.90 -0.42
C PHE A 213 10.00 -12.08 -1.89
N PHE A 214 10.93 -11.27 -2.35
CA PHE A 214 11.52 -11.42 -3.68
C PHE A 214 12.67 -12.44 -3.64
N PRO A 215 12.85 -13.29 -4.67
CA PRO A 215 11.98 -13.51 -5.83
C PRO A 215 10.90 -14.58 -5.59
N ASP A 216 10.82 -15.16 -4.40
CA ASP A 216 10.06 -16.38 -4.12
C ASP A 216 8.55 -16.21 -4.24
N ASP A 217 8.02 -15.11 -3.71
CA ASP A 217 6.58 -14.81 -3.71
C ASP A 217 6.09 -14.20 -5.03
N PHE A 218 7.02 -13.76 -5.89
CA PHE A 218 6.71 -13.17 -7.19
C PHE A 218 6.30 -14.22 -8.21
N HIS A 219 5.44 -13.83 -9.14
CA HIS A 219 5.00 -14.64 -10.27
C HIS A 219 5.93 -14.49 -11.46
N TRP A 220 6.38 -15.62 -11.99
CA TRP A 220 7.30 -15.69 -13.13
C TRP A 220 6.64 -16.35 -14.36
N PRO A 221 7.14 -16.09 -15.59
CA PRO A 221 6.53 -16.61 -16.82
C PRO A 221 6.45 -18.14 -16.94
N ASP A 222 7.27 -18.85 -16.18
CA ASP A 222 7.38 -20.30 -16.09
C ASP A 222 6.52 -20.94 -14.98
N ASP A 223 5.90 -20.11 -14.12
CA ASP A 223 4.98 -20.57 -13.10
C ASP A 223 3.73 -21.18 -13.77
N GLY A 224 3.59 -22.51 -13.69
CA GLY A 224 2.46 -23.26 -14.25
C GLY A 224 2.81 -24.41 -15.21
N LYS A 225 4.07 -24.53 -15.69
CA LYS A 225 4.45 -25.58 -16.67
C LYS A 225 4.66 -26.98 -16.08
N SER A 226 4.58 -27.16 -14.76
CA SER A 226 4.78 -28.45 -14.09
C SER A 226 3.83 -28.63 -12.91
N ARG A 227 2.65 -29.22 -13.15
CA ARG A 227 1.79 -29.79 -12.11
C ARG A 227 1.87 -31.32 -12.14
N ARG A 228 3.02 -31.88 -11.75
CA ARG A 228 3.09 -33.31 -11.36
C ARG A 228 2.82 -33.43 -9.87
N TRP A 229 2.03 -34.43 -9.51
CA TRP A 229 1.59 -34.69 -8.14
C TRP A 229 2.79 -34.95 -7.21
N GLY A 230 2.94 -34.15 -6.16
CA GLY A 230 3.89 -34.41 -5.07
C GLY A 230 5.27 -33.73 -5.12
N SER A 231 5.60 -32.99 -6.20
CA SER A 231 6.87 -32.26 -6.33
C SER A 231 6.64 -30.74 -6.39
N ARG A 232 7.55 -29.93 -5.81
CA ARG A 232 7.54 -28.48 -6.06
C ARG A 232 7.70 -28.26 -7.57
N PRO A 233 6.89 -27.38 -8.21
CA PRO A 233 7.09 -27.04 -9.61
C PRO A 233 8.53 -26.55 -9.83
N SER A 234 9.16 -26.97 -10.93
CA SER A 234 10.42 -26.35 -11.35
C SER A 234 10.12 -24.91 -11.76
N ARG A 235 10.88 -23.95 -11.19
CA ARG A 235 10.73 -22.51 -11.44
C ARG A 235 12.06 -21.95 -11.95
N PRO A 236 12.52 -22.36 -13.15
CA PRO A 236 13.83 -21.99 -13.68
C PRO A 236 14.13 -20.49 -13.63
N THR A 237 13.17 -19.60 -13.86
CA THR A 237 13.41 -18.15 -13.78
C THR A 237 13.69 -17.71 -12.34
N ASN A 238 12.87 -18.18 -11.38
CA ASN A 238 13.11 -17.93 -9.96
C ASN A 238 14.47 -18.49 -9.51
N ASP A 239 14.81 -19.72 -9.92
CA ASP A 239 16.07 -20.38 -9.58
C ASP A 239 17.28 -19.62 -10.15
N GLU A 240 17.18 -19.10 -11.38
CA GLU A 240 18.22 -18.26 -12.01
C GLU A 240 18.45 -16.97 -11.21
N ILE A 241 17.37 -16.27 -10.84
CA ILE A 241 17.43 -15.02 -10.06
C ILE A 241 18.02 -15.30 -8.67
N ARG A 242 17.56 -16.34 -7.98
CA ARG A 242 18.11 -16.75 -6.68
C ARG A 242 19.60 -17.03 -6.77
N ALA A 243 20.04 -17.74 -7.82
CA ALA A 243 21.45 -18.03 -8.02
C ALA A 243 22.28 -16.75 -8.25
N ALA A 244 21.75 -15.78 -9.01
CA ALA A 244 22.41 -14.49 -9.20
C ALA A 244 22.51 -13.70 -7.88
N LEU A 245 21.41 -13.58 -7.12
CA LEU A 245 21.40 -12.88 -5.83
C LEU A 245 22.38 -13.49 -4.83
N ARG A 246 22.48 -14.83 -4.77
CA ARG A 246 23.45 -15.51 -3.88
C ARG A 246 24.90 -15.22 -4.22
N ARG A 247 25.22 -15.09 -5.52
CA ARG A 247 26.59 -14.84 -5.97
C ARG A 247 27.02 -13.41 -5.70
N ASN A 248 26.09 -12.46 -5.84
CA ASN A 248 26.45 -11.07 -6.04
C ASN A 248 26.11 -10.16 -4.84
N THR A 249 25.30 -10.63 -3.88
CA THR A 249 24.99 -9.87 -2.65
C THR A 249 25.95 -10.21 -1.50
N ASP A 250 26.35 -9.21 -0.72
CA ASP A 250 27.25 -9.38 0.44
C ASP A 250 26.67 -10.34 1.50
N THR A 251 25.34 -10.41 1.58
CA THR A 251 24.63 -11.27 2.53
C THR A 251 24.59 -12.74 2.14
N LYS A 252 24.85 -13.08 0.86
CA LYS A 252 24.66 -14.41 0.24
C LYS A 252 23.22 -14.94 0.37
N GLU A 253 22.27 -14.10 0.79
CA GLU A 253 20.87 -14.46 0.91
C GLU A 253 20.22 -14.44 -0.48
N PRO A 254 19.49 -15.50 -0.87
CA PRO A 254 18.83 -15.58 -2.17
C PRO A 254 17.55 -14.74 -2.24
N THR A 255 17.13 -14.17 -1.11
CA THR A 255 15.80 -13.62 -0.89
C THR A 255 15.86 -12.40 0.02
N PHE A 256 15.02 -11.42 -0.26
CA PHE A 256 14.85 -10.24 0.59
C PHE A 256 13.37 -9.86 0.69
N ALA A 257 13.04 -9.14 1.76
CA ALA A 257 11.68 -8.78 2.10
C ALA A 257 11.38 -7.35 1.64
N LEU A 258 10.26 -7.18 0.93
CA LEU A 258 9.73 -5.88 0.52
C LEU A 258 8.50 -5.52 1.34
N MET A 259 8.41 -4.24 1.68
CA MET A 259 7.30 -3.60 2.36
C MET A 259 6.87 -2.33 1.62
N ASP A 260 5.75 -1.76 2.04
CA ASP A 260 5.22 -0.48 1.55
C ASP A 260 6.31 0.60 1.45
N GLY A 261 6.34 1.32 0.33
CA GLY A 261 7.32 2.39 0.10
C GLY A 261 7.23 3.54 1.10
N GLY A 262 6.07 3.72 1.74
CA GLY A 262 5.84 4.75 2.73
C GLY A 262 6.60 4.55 4.04
N VAL A 263 7.11 3.34 4.29
CA VAL A 263 8.02 3.08 5.41
C VAL A 263 9.35 3.84 5.24
N TYR A 264 9.78 4.11 4.02
CA TYR A 264 10.97 4.92 3.75
C TYR A 264 10.63 6.37 3.39
N ASP A 265 9.71 6.55 2.44
CA ASP A 265 9.32 7.84 1.90
C ASP A 265 7.87 7.76 1.41
N ASN A 266 6.93 8.18 2.26
CA ASN A 266 5.51 8.13 1.91
C ASN A 266 5.13 9.02 0.74
N GLN A 267 5.90 10.07 0.48
CA GLN A 267 5.54 11.07 -0.52
C GLN A 267 6.20 10.77 -1.87
N GLY A 268 7.22 9.91 -1.91
CA GLY A 268 7.99 9.60 -3.12
C GLY A 268 8.89 10.76 -3.56
N ILE A 269 9.15 11.72 -2.68
CA ILE A 269 9.99 12.91 -2.94
C ILE A 269 11.43 12.48 -3.23
N THR A 270 11.99 11.59 -2.44
CA THR A 270 13.38 11.14 -2.56
C THR A 270 13.66 10.53 -3.93
N SER A 271 12.68 9.78 -4.45
CA SER A 271 12.73 9.16 -5.77
C SER A 271 12.62 10.17 -6.90
N THR A 272 11.84 11.23 -6.70
CA THR A 272 11.78 12.35 -7.65
C THR A 272 13.11 13.09 -7.72
N LEU A 273 13.73 13.37 -6.57
CA LEU A 273 15.06 14.01 -6.53
C LEU A 273 16.15 13.13 -7.16
N LEU A 274 16.07 11.82 -6.93
CA LEU A 274 16.90 10.82 -7.60
C LEU A 274 16.75 10.91 -9.14
N ALA A 275 15.52 10.95 -9.65
CA ALA A 275 15.29 11.08 -11.10
C ALA A 275 15.89 12.38 -11.67
N LEU A 276 15.68 13.52 -11.00
CA LEU A 276 16.25 14.81 -11.44
C LEU A 276 17.77 14.75 -11.55
N ASN A 277 18.44 14.15 -10.56
CA ASN A 277 19.88 13.99 -10.58
C ASN A 277 20.34 13.11 -11.76
N ARG A 278 19.64 12.00 -12.05
CA ARG A 278 19.95 11.14 -13.21
C ARG A 278 19.83 11.87 -14.54
N ARG A 279 18.78 12.66 -14.73
CA ARG A 279 18.58 13.44 -15.96
C ARG A 279 19.78 14.35 -16.24
N LYS A 280 20.34 14.92 -15.17
CA LYS A 280 21.48 15.83 -15.25
C LYS A 280 22.81 15.14 -15.53
N GLU A 281 23.00 13.91 -15.06
CA GLU A 281 24.14 13.09 -15.48
C GLU A 281 24.07 12.75 -16.98
N ASN A 282 22.86 12.74 -17.56
CA ASN A 282 22.57 12.51 -18.98
C ASN A 282 23.20 11.22 -19.55
N TYR A 283 23.41 10.23 -18.68
CA TYR A 283 23.96 8.94 -19.05
C TYR A 283 22.80 8.00 -19.44
N ARG A 284 22.78 7.53 -20.69
CA ARG A 284 21.66 6.79 -21.28
C ARG A 284 21.95 5.32 -21.59
N GLU A 285 23.15 4.83 -21.27
CA GLU A 285 23.47 3.43 -21.54
C GLU A 285 22.56 2.49 -20.74
N GLN A 286 22.12 1.42 -21.40
CA GLN A 286 21.29 0.42 -20.75
C GLN A 286 22.09 -0.28 -19.66
N ASP A 287 21.44 -0.47 -18.53
CA ASP A 287 22.06 -1.15 -17.40
C ASP A 287 22.17 -2.66 -17.68
N THR A 288 23.39 -3.12 -17.98
CA THR A 288 23.71 -4.52 -18.33
C THR A 288 24.29 -5.30 -17.16
N HIS A 289 24.22 -4.78 -15.93
CA HIS A 289 24.73 -5.46 -14.74
C HIS A 289 24.04 -6.81 -14.51
N GLU A 290 24.75 -7.73 -13.86
CA GLU A 290 24.14 -8.94 -13.34
C GLU A 290 23.31 -8.65 -12.09
N CYS A 291 22.26 -9.43 -11.88
CA CYS A 291 21.41 -9.27 -10.70
C CYS A 291 22.20 -9.48 -9.40
N GLY A 292 21.87 -8.68 -8.38
CA GLY A 292 22.48 -8.72 -7.06
C GLY A 292 23.81 -8.00 -6.93
N VAL A 293 24.36 -7.40 -7.99
CA VAL A 293 25.67 -6.72 -7.94
C VAL A 293 25.57 -5.42 -7.13
N SER A 294 26.37 -5.33 -6.06
CA SER A 294 26.61 -4.09 -5.33
C SER A 294 27.32 -3.07 -6.23
N MET A 295 26.69 -1.91 -6.39
CA MET A 295 27.11 -0.86 -7.33
C MET A 295 28.34 -0.06 -6.86
N SER A 296 28.97 -0.43 -5.74
CA SER A 296 30.24 0.19 -5.31
C SER A 296 31.36 0.08 -6.36
N SER A 297 31.25 -0.86 -7.31
CA SER A 297 32.25 -1.22 -8.32
C SER A 297 31.96 -0.76 -9.76
N LEU A 298 30.76 -0.27 -10.06
CA LEU A 298 30.33 0.14 -11.41
C LEU A 298 29.93 1.62 -11.38
N GLY A 299 30.47 2.44 -12.29
CA GLY A 299 30.35 3.92 -12.32
C GLY A 299 29.07 4.50 -11.69
N ARG A 300 29.26 5.41 -10.73
CA ARG A 300 28.23 5.89 -9.80
C ARG A 300 27.17 6.75 -10.50
N SER A 301 25.93 6.24 -10.59
CA SER A 301 24.73 7.02 -10.93
C SER A 301 23.70 7.05 -9.80
N GLU A 302 23.84 6.18 -8.78
CA GLU A 302 23.03 6.20 -7.55
C GLU A 302 23.93 5.99 -6.32
N PRO A 303 23.64 6.63 -5.16
CA PRO A 303 24.49 6.54 -3.98
C PRO A 303 24.39 5.16 -3.29
N PRO A 304 25.53 4.54 -2.94
CA PRO A 304 25.57 3.16 -2.43
C PRO A 304 25.20 3.02 -0.95
N GLY A 305 25.25 4.10 -0.16
CA GLY A 305 25.04 4.05 1.30
C GLY A 305 24.40 5.31 1.89
N PRO A 306 23.96 5.28 3.16
CA PRO A 306 23.16 6.33 3.78
C PRO A 306 23.82 7.73 3.81
N GLU A 307 25.13 7.80 4.01
CA GLU A 307 25.85 9.09 3.98
C GLU A 307 25.89 9.70 2.58
N ASP A 308 26.10 8.87 1.55
CA ASP A 308 26.09 9.32 0.17
C ASP A 308 24.67 9.70 -0.25
N TRP A 309 23.65 8.98 0.24
CA TRP A 309 22.25 9.37 0.13
C TRP A 309 22.00 10.75 0.74
N ALA A 310 22.42 11.01 1.98
CA ALA A 310 22.23 12.32 2.61
C ALA A 310 22.91 13.45 1.82
N LYS A 311 24.14 13.23 1.34
CA LYS A 311 24.86 14.18 0.47
C LYS A 311 24.10 14.41 -0.84
N TRP A 312 23.58 13.34 -1.44
CA TRP A 312 22.85 13.41 -2.71
C TRP A 312 21.50 14.10 -2.60
N MET A 313 20.79 13.85 -1.50
CA MET A 313 19.56 14.53 -1.13
C MET A 313 19.80 16.03 -0.86
N SER A 314 20.99 16.42 -0.41
CA SER A 314 21.43 17.83 -0.32
C SER A 314 21.88 18.43 -1.67
N GLY A 315 21.66 17.74 -2.79
CA GLY A 315 22.07 18.20 -4.12
C GLY A 315 23.57 18.04 -4.42
N ARG A 316 24.29 17.14 -3.74
CA ARG A 316 25.72 16.89 -4.00
C ARG A 316 25.92 15.52 -4.65
N VAL A 317 26.41 15.49 -5.88
CA VAL A 317 26.62 14.25 -6.67
C VAL A 317 28.09 13.85 -6.70
N SER A 318 28.36 12.54 -6.65
CA SER A 318 29.71 11.98 -6.73
C SER A 318 30.22 12.04 -8.17
N SER A 319 31.35 12.71 -8.41
CA SER A 319 32.04 12.75 -9.70
C SER A 319 33.50 12.33 -9.50
N GLY A 320 33.79 11.02 -9.59
CA GLY A 320 35.11 10.48 -9.22
C GLY A 320 35.33 10.51 -7.71
N SER A 321 36.47 11.05 -7.25
CA SER A 321 36.81 11.22 -5.82
C SER A 321 36.26 12.51 -5.18
N ALA A 322 35.66 13.41 -5.97
CA ALA A 322 35.14 14.70 -5.52
C ALA A 322 33.62 14.80 -5.66
N TYR A 323 32.98 15.53 -4.76
CA TYR A 323 31.55 15.83 -4.81
C TYR A 323 31.31 17.19 -5.49
N LYS A 324 30.42 17.24 -6.48
CA LYS A 324 29.98 18.50 -7.11
C LYS A 324 28.60 18.87 -6.60
N SER A 325 28.36 20.16 -6.34
CA SER A 325 27.02 20.69 -6.12
C SER A 325 26.25 20.70 -7.43
N VAL A 326 25.03 20.18 -7.40
CA VAL A 326 24.17 19.92 -8.55
C VAL A 326 22.81 20.56 -8.23
N GLY A 327 22.73 21.88 -8.42
CA GLY A 327 21.46 22.60 -8.38
C GLY A 327 20.56 22.24 -9.56
N VAL A 328 19.25 22.16 -9.33
CA VAL A 328 18.19 22.02 -10.32
C VAL A 328 18.04 23.33 -11.05
N LYS A 329 18.25 23.31 -12.36
CA LYS A 329 18.09 24.50 -13.19
C LYS A 329 16.65 24.60 -13.72
N PRO A 330 16.24 25.77 -14.24
CA PRO A 330 14.93 25.93 -14.87
C PRO A 330 14.66 24.87 -15.97
N GLU A 331 15.66 24.51 -16.78
CA GLU A 331 15.50 23.49 -17.83
C GLU A 331 15.31 22.04 -17.33
N ASP A 332 15.65 21.76 -16.07
CA ASP A 332 15.60 20.40 -15.48
C ASP A 332 14.22 20.07 -14.87
N LEU A 333 13.53 21.11 -14.36
CA LEU A 333 12.25 21.01 -13.67
C LEU A 333 11.62 22.40 -13.55
N ASP A 334 10.36 22.52 -13.95
CA ASP A 334 9.57 23.74 -13.73
C ASP A 334 8.82 23.68 -12.41
N LEU A 335 8.13 22.56 -12.16
CA LEU A 335 7.27 22.39 -11.00
C LEU A 335 7.30 20.95 -10.46
N LEU A 336 7.50 20.81 -9.16
CA LEU A 336 7.30 19.58 -8.38
C LEU A 336 5.97 19.66 -7.62
N ILE A 337 5.00 18.87 -8.06
CA ILE A 337 3.72 18.68 -7.37
C ILE A 337 3.84 17.49 -6.42
N ILE A 338 3.69 17.75 -5.12
CA ILE A 338 3.61 16.72 -4.08
C ILE A 338 2.14 16.55 -3.69
N SER A 339 1.45 15.59 -4.32
CA SER A 339 0.06 15.26 -3.99
C SER A 339 0.06 14.32 -2.78
N ASP A 340 -0.47 14.80 -1.64
CA ASP A 340 -0.27 14.16 -0.36
C ASP A 340 -1.55 13.92 0.45
N THR A 341 -1.67 12.74 1.07
CA THR A 341 -2.89 12.28 1.77
C THR A 341 -2.68 11.90 3.25
N PRO A 342 -2.10 12.80 4.08
CA PRO A 342 -1.97 12.57 5.52
C PRO A 342 -3.34 12.41 6.18
N VAL A 343 -3.42 11.57 7.22
CA VAL A 343 -4.65 11.41 8.03
C VAL A 343 -4.67 12.50 9.10
N ARG A 344 -5.75 13.28 9.15
CA ARG A 344 -5.97 14.19 10.28
C ARG A 344 -6.36 13.37 11.51
N LYS A 345 -5.55 13.37 12.57
CA LYS A 345 -5.94 12.81 13.88
C LYS A 345 -6.41 13.93 14.80
N ALA A 346 -7.54 13.73 15.47
CA ALA A 346 -7.79 14.41 16.73
C ALA A 346 -6.67 14.00 17.70
N SER A 347 -5.92 14.97 18.21
CA SER A 347 -4.83 14.75 19.17
C SER A 347 -5.39 14.23 20.49
N PHE A 348 -5.58 12.91 20.60
CA PHE A 348 -5.90 12.27 21.87
C PHE A 348 -4.59 11.94 22.58
N TYR A 349 -4.05 12.92 23.31
CA TYR A 349 -3.00 12.67 24.29
C TYR A 349 -3.62 12.55 25.69
N PRO A 350 -3.82 11.34 26.24
CA PRO A 350 -3.87 11.21 27.68
C PRO A 350 -2.47 11.53 28.21
N ARG A 351 -2.36 12.54 29.07
CA ARG A 351 -1.12 12.83 29.82
C ARG A 351 -0.75 11.59 30.64
N ILE A 352 0.29 10.89 30.23
CA ILE A 352 0.94 9.87 31.07
C ILE A 352 1.85 10.64 32.02
N LEU A 353 1.46 10.72 33.30
CA LEU A 353 2.37 11.10 34.37
C LEU A 353 3.33 9.94 34.58
N PHE A 354 4.60 10.14 34.23
CA PHE A 354 5.66 9.19 34.57
C PHE A 354 5.99 9.32 36.06
N PRO A 355 6.02 8.23 36.83
CA PRO A 355 6.64 8.22 38.15
C PRO A 355 8.15 8.40 37.98
N SER A 356 8.70 9.36 38.71
CA SER A 356 10.14 9.58 38.83
C SER A 356 10.79 8.38 39.52
N GLY A 357 11.77 7.77 38.85
CA GLY A 357 12.80 6.94 39.49
C GLY A 357 12.54 5.43 39.49
N ALA A 358 13.24 4.72 38.60
CA ALA A 358 13.78 3.40 38.90
C ALA A 358 14.97 3.12 37.96
N GLU A 359 16.02 2.58 38.56
CA GLU A 359 17.40 2.54 38.09
C GLU A 359 17.66 1.58 36.91
N ASN A 360 18.80 1.88 36.27
CA ASN A 360 19.54 1.08 35.31
C ASN A 360 19.60 -0.41 35.65
N ASN A 361 19.42 -1.26 34.63
CA ASN A 361 20.23 -2.46 34.43
C ASN A 361 20.28 -2.83 32.94
N GLN A 362 21.49 -2.78 32.36
CA GLN A 362 21.83 -3.40 31.08
C GLN A 362 21.91 -4.92 31.24
N PRO A 363 21.61 -5.71 30.20
CA PRO A 363 22.19 -7.04 30.05
C PRO A 363 23.27 -7.04 28.95
N GLU A 364 24.41 -7.62 29.32
CA GLU A 364 25.57 -7.93 28.49
C GLU A 364 25.28 -8.93 27.37
N ALA A 365 26.13 -8.87 26.35
CA ALA A 365 26.24 -9.83 25.27
C ALA A 365 27.11 -11.02 25.70
N ASP A 366 26.64 -12.25 25.53
CA ASP A 366 27.40 -13.29 24.81
C ASP A 366 26.59 -14.58 24.60
N SER A 367 26.79 -15.16 23.41
CA SER A 367 26.92 -16.59 23.10
C SER A 367 26.21 -17.02 21.81
N ARG A 368 27.01 -17.64 20.94
CA ARG A 368 26.62 -18.35 19.72
C ARG A 368 25.80 -19.59 20.09
N GLU A 369 24.55 -19.66 19.68
CA GLU A 369 23.77 -20.90 19.71
C GLU A 369 23.73 -21.57 18.32
N GLU A 370 24.26 -22.79 18.28
CA GLU A 370 24.08 -23.73 17.18
C GLU A 370 22.60 -24.14 17.03
N ALA A 371 22.14 -24.28 15.78
CA ALA A 371 20.76 -24.65 15.48
C ALA A 371 20.38 -26.04 16.05
N PRO A 372 19.29 -26.17 16.83
CA PRO A 372 18.93 -27.45 17.44
C PRO A 372 18.27 -28.38 16.41
N LYS A 373 18.68 -29.65 16.41
CA LYS A 373 18.02 -30.73 15.66
C LYS A 373 16.59 -30.90 16.19
N ARG A 374 15.59 -30.49 15.40
CA ARG A 374 14.16 -30.52 15.77
C ARG A 374 13.68 -31.93 16.11
N GLY A 375 13.19 -32.12 17.34
CA GLY A 375 12.62 -33.37 17.85
C GLY A 375 11.24 -33.72 17.28
N LEU A 376 10.82 -34.99 17.44
CA LEU A 376 9.57 -35.55 16.92
C LEU A 376 8.31 -34.78 17.38
N LEU A 377 8.28 -34.32 18.63
CA LEU A 377 7.19 -33.52 19.20
C LEU A 377 7.06 -32.14 18.55
N GLN A 378 8.17 -31.49 18.20
CA GLN A 378 8.14 -30.23 17.44
C GLN A 378 7.68 -30.45 16.00
N ARG A 379 8.02 -31.59 15.38
CA ARG A 379 7.51 -31.97 14.06
C ARG A 379 6.00 -32.22 14.08
N LEU A 380 5.49 -32.85 15.13
CA LEU A 380 4.05 -33.05 15.35
C LEU A 380 3.33 -31.74 15.64
N GLY A 381 3.91 -30.86 16.46
CA GLY A 381 3.38 -29.52 16.73
C GLY A 381 3.33 -28.64 15.48
N HIS A 382 4.39 -28.68 14.65
CA HIS A 382 4.42 -28.01 13.35
C HIS A 382 3.40 -28.61 12.38
N TRP A 383 3.29 -29.94 12.31
CA TRP A 383 2.28 -30.61 11.50
C TRP A 383 0.85 -30.20 11.92
N ALA A 384 0.56 -30.21 13.22
CA ALA A 384 -0.73 -29.83 13.78
C ALA A 384 -1.05 -28.36 13.50
N LYS A 385 -0.09 -27.45 13.70
CA LYS A 385 -0.23 -26.00 13.47
C LYS A 385 -0.69 -25.70 12.03
N TYR A 386 -0.10 -26.36 11.03
CA TYR A 386 -0.32 -26.01 9.62
C TYR A 386 -1.26 -26.93 8.84
N ARG A 387 -1.75 -28.03 9.44
CA ARG A 387 -2.66 -29.00 8.76
C ARG A 387 -4.03 -29.09 9.40
N ILE A 388 -4.18 -28.70 10.68
CA ILE A 388 -5.45 -28.80 11.39
C ILE A 388 -6.22 -27.48 11.21
N THR A 389 -7.38 -27.57 10.58
CA THR A 389 -8.31 -26.43 10.46
C THR A 389 -9.14 -26.27 11.74
N LEU A 390 -9.58 -25.05 12.00
CA LEU A 390 -10.54 -24.73 13.06
C LEU A 390 -11.83 -25.59 12.96
N GLY A 391 -12.27 -25.91 11.74
CA GLY A 391 -13.38 -26.84 11.49
C GLY A 391 -13.09 -28.28 11.94
N MET A 392 -11.88 -28.79 11.66
CA MET A 392 -11.46 -30.13 12.07
C MET A 392 -11.35 -30.27 13.58
N ILE A 393 -10.88 -29.24 14.30
CA ILE A 393 -10.88 -29.24 15.78
C ILE A 393 -12.29 -29.43 16.30
N THR A 394 -13.26 -28.71 15.72
CA THR A 394 -14.67 -28.80 16.14
C THR A 394 -15.21 -30.21 15.90
N PHE A 395 -14.84 -30.86 14.80
CA PHE A 395 -15.25 -32.24 14.48
C PHE A 395 -14.60 -33.27 15.39
N ILE A 396 -13.28 -33.22 15.57
CA ILE A 396 -12.50 -34.13 16.40
C ILE A 396 -12.93 -34.04 17.88
N THR A 397 -13.11 -32.83 18.40
CA THR A 397 -13.60 -32.62 19.78
C THR A 397 -15.03 -33.12 19.97
N THR A 398 -15.89 -33.02 18.94
CA THR A 398 -17.25 -33.59 18.99
C THR A 398 -17.21 -35.12 19.00
N LEU A 399 -16.35 -35.74 18.20
CA LEU A 399 -16.14 -37.20 18.22
C LEU A 399 -15.59 -37.68 19.57
N LEU A 400 -14.62 -36.96 20.14
CA LEU A 400 -14.09 -37.23 21.48
C LEU A 400 -15.18 -37.15 22.55
N LEU A 401 -16.05 -36.15 22.50
CA LEU A 401 -17.18 -36.03 23.42
C LEU A 401 -18.15 -37.22 23.28
N ILE A 402 -18.44 -37.66 22.06
CA ILE A 402 -19.31 -38.83 21.82
C ILE A 402 -18.66 -40.09 22.39
N ALA A 403 -17.38 -40.34 22.09
CA ALA A 403 -16.64 -41.50 22.57
C ALA A 403 -16.55 -41.53 24.12
N LEU A 404 -16.24 -40.39 24.74
CA LEU A 404 -16.21 -40.27 26.20
C LEU A 404 -17.60 -40.45 26.84
N SER A 405 -18.66 -39.98 26.18
CA SER A 405 -20.04 -40.19 26.64
C SER A 405 -20.43 -41.67 26.61
N ILE A 406 -20.03 -42.38 25.55
CA ILE A 406 -20.25 -43.84 25.42
C ILE A 406 -19.44 -44.58 26.48
N SER A 407 -18.17 -44.23 26.66
CA SER A 407 -17.31 -44.83 27.70
C SER A 407 -17.86 -44.61 29.10
N LEU A 408 -18.33 -43.40 29.41
CA LEU A 408 -18.97 -43.11 30.69
C LEU A 408 -20.28 -43.89 30.86
N GLY A 409 -21.07 -44.04 29.78
CA GLY A 409 -22.29 -44.85 29.79
C GLY A 409 -22.02 -46.32 30.10
N ILE A 410 -20.98 -46.91 29.49
CA ILE A 410 -20.56 -48.30 29.76
C ILE A 410 -20.12 -48.44 31.22
N ALA A 411 -19.27 -47.52 31.71
CA ALA A 411 -18.81 -47.55 33.10
C ALA A 411 -19.96 -47.40 34.12
N LEU A 412 -21.01 -46.64 33.79
CA LEU A 412 -22.21 -46.52 34.61
C LEU A 412 -23.06 -47.81 34.61
N VAL A 413 -23.15 -48.51 33.47
CA VAL A 413 -23.84 -49.81 33.39
C VAL A 413 -23.07 -50.88 34.18
N GLU A 414 -21.74 -50.91 34.06
CA GLU A 414 -20.88 -51.78 34.86
C GLU A 414 -21.00 -51.48 36.36
N LEU A 415 -21.02 -50.20 36.73
CA LEU A 415 -21.25 -49.78 38.11
C LEU A 415 -22.62 -50.23 38.64
N TRP A 416 -23.67 -50.14 37.81
CA TRP A 416 -25.02 -50.59 38.18
C TRP A 416 -25.09 -52.11 38.35
N ALA A 417 -24.52 -52.88 37.42
CA ALA A 417 -24.42 -54.33 37.53
C ALA A 417 -23.59 -54.77 38.75
N PHE A 418 -22.52 -54.05 39.06
CA PHE A 418 -21.69 -54.26 40.23
C PHE A 418 -22.41 -53.91 41.55
N TRP A 419 -23.37 -53.00 41.51
CA TRP A 419 -24.20 -52.62 42.66
C TRP A 419 -25.33 -53.62 42.92
N ASP A 420 -25.89 -54.22 41.87
CA ASP A 420 -26.96 -55.24 41.94
C ASP A 420 -26.42 -56.60 42.44
N ALA A 421 -25.16 -56.91 42.12
CA ALA A 421 -24.44 -58.03 42.70
C ALA A 421 -24.06 -57.74 44.17
N ARG A 422 -24.88 -58.17 45.14
CA ARG A 422 -24.61 -58.09 46.59
C ARG A 422 -23.35 -58.89 46.99
N SER A 423 -22.16 -58.32 46.82
CA SER A 423 -20.91 -58.83 47.40
C SER A 423 -20.32 -57.81 48.39
N ASP A 424 -20.13 -58.28 49.62
CA ASP A 424 -19.60 -57.55 50.79
C ASP A 424 -18.07 -57.46 50.81
N GLU A 425 -17.39 -57.48 49.66
CA GLU A 425 -15.93 -57.45 49.62
C GLU A 425 -15.35 -56.09 49.18
N VAL A 426 -14.62 -55.50 50.14
CA VAL A 426 -13.62 -54.42 50.08
C VAL A 426 -14.08 -53.02 49.58
N PRO A 427 -14.26 -52.04 50.48
CA PRO A 427 -14.59 -50.64 50.15
C PRO A 427 -13.59 -49.93 49.21
N PHE A 428 -12.32 -50.36 49.23
CA PHE A 428 -11.24 -49.75 48.46
C PHE A 428 -11.41 -49.93 46.94
N GLY A 429 -11.92 -51.09 46.50
CA GLY A 429 -12.17 -51.36 45.08
C GLY A 429 -13.32 -50.53 44.50
N LYS A 430 -14.40 -50.35 45.28
CA LYS A 430 -15.58 -49.55 44.91
C LYS A 430 -15.21 -48.07 44.72
N GLY A 431 -14.50 -47.48 45.67
CA GLY A 431 -14.05 -46.08 45.58
C GLY A 431 -13.06 -45.84 44.44
N PHE A 432 -12.11 -46.76 44.23
CA PHE A 432 -11.14 -46.68 43.14
C PHE A 432 -11.81 -46.78 41.76
N PHE A 433 -12.75 -47.73 41.58
CA PHE A 433 -13.51 -47.89 40.35
C PHE A 433 -14.33 -46.65 40.02
N ILE A 434 -15.11 -46.12 40.99
CA ILE A 434 -15.91 -44.90 40.80
C ILE A 434 -15.02 -43.70 40.43
N THR A 435 -13.89 -43.54 41.11
CA THR A 435 -12.99 -42.39 40.86
C THR A 435 -12.38 -42.41 39.46
N PHE A 436 -11.87 -43.57 39.02
CA PHE A 436 -11.16 -43.67 37.74
C PHE A 436 -12.04 -43.96 36.54
N HIS A 437 -13.14 -44.69 36.69
CA HIS A 437 -13.98 -45.12 35.58
C HIS A 437 -15.22 -44.23 35.39
N VAL A 438 -15.60 -43.46 36.41
CA VAL A 438 -16.77 -42.57 36.34
C VAL A 438 -16.38 -41.10 36.54
N ALA A 439 -15.74 -40.75 37.66
CA ALA A 439 -15.47 -39.36 38.00
C ALA A 439 -14.43 -38.71 37.07
N LEU A 440 -13.31 -39.40 36.78
CA LEU A 440 -12.26 -38.87 35.89
C LEU A 440 -12.76 -38.68 34.44
N PRO A 441 -13.43 -39.65 33.78
CA PRO A 441 -14.01 -39.44 32.45
C PRO A 441 -15.08 -38.36 32.43
N PHE A 442 -15.91 -38.25 33.48
CA PHE A 442 -16.91 -37.18 33.60
C PHE A 442 -16.24 -35.80 33.69
N LEU A 443 -15.20 -35.63 34.52
CA LEU A 443 -14.45 -34.38 34.63
C LEU A 443 -13.78 -34.01 33.30
N LEU A 444 -13.18 -34.97 32.60
CA LEU A 444 -12.61 -34.75 31.27
C LEU A 444 -13.69 -34.35 30.25
N LEU A 445 -14.87 -34.96 30.29
CA LEU A 445 -16.00 -34.62 29.43
C LEU A 445 -16.47 -33.19 29.69
N VAL A 446 -16.62 -32.80 30.96
CA VAL A 446 -16.96 -31.42 31.36
C VAL A 446 -15.89 -30.43 30.90
N GLN A 447 -14.61 -30.76 31.08
CA GLN A 447 -13.49 -29.91 30.67
C GLN A 447 -13.44 -29.73 29.14
N ILE A 448 -13.56 -30.81 28.37
CA ILE A 448 -13.58 -30.77 26.90
C ILE A 448 -14.82 -30.02 26.40
N TRP A 449 -15.97 -30.23 27.03
CA TRP A 449 -17.20 -29.51 26.70
C TRP A 449 -17.07 -28.01 26.99
N TRP A 450 -16.50 -27.65 28.15
CA TRP A 450 -16.24 -26.26 28.54
C TRP A 450 -15.26 -25.57 27.57
N LEU A 451 -14.16 -26.23 27.21
CA LEU A 451 -13.22 -25.74 26.20
C LEU A 451 -13.88 -25.55 24.84
N LEU A 452 -14.72 -26.50 24.42
CA LEU A 452 -15.48 -26.41 23.16
C LEU A 452 -16.51 -25.27 23.19
N TRP A 453 -17.15 -25.04 24.34
CA TRP A 453 -18.07 -23.92 24.55
C TRP A 453 -17.34 -22.58 24.50
N GLN A 454 -16.23 -22.42 25.23
CA GLN A 454 -15.38 -21.22 25.19
C GLN A 454 -14.91 -20.93 23.75
N TYR A 455 -14.45 -21.96 23.05
CA TYR A 455 -14.04 -21.87 21.66
C TYR A 455 -15.19 -21.42 20.74
N ARG A 456 -16.39 -22.01 20.87
CA ARG A 456 -17.58 -21.63 20.09
C ARG A 456 -18.02 -20.20 20.40
N LYS A 457 -17.92 -19.76 21.66
CA LYS A 457 -18.22 -18.39 22.11
C LYS A 457 -17.26 -17.40 21.48
N LEU A 458 -15.94 -17.60 21.64
CA LEU A 458 -14.90 -16.76 21.04
C LEU A 458 -15.07 -16.64 19.52
N ARG A 459 -15.34 -17.76 18.85
CA ARG A 459 -15.58 -17.78 17.41
C ARG A 459 -16.84 -17.00 17.01
N LYS A 460 -17.91 -17.08 17.80
CA LYS A 460 -19.15 -16.33 17.55
C LYS A 460 -18.91 -14.83 17.74
N GLU A 461 -18.19 -14.43 18.79
CA GLU A 461 -17.80 -13.04 19.03
C GLU A 461 -16.88 -12.50 17.94
N LEU A 462 -15.89 -13.27 17.50
CA LEU A 462 -15.00 -12.89 16.40
C LEU A 462 -15.77 -12.72 15.09
N ALA A 463 -16.71 -13.63 14.80
CA ALA A 463 -17.57 -13.54 13.63
C ALA A 463 -18.48 -12.30 13.67
N LEU A 464 -19.02 -11.95 14.85
CA LEU A 464 -19.84 -10.74 15.03
C LEU A 464 -19.00 -9.47 14.88
N LYS A 465 -17.79 -9.43 15.46
CA LYS A 465 -16.84 -8.31 15.28
C LYS A 465 -16.42 -8.15 13.81
N LEU A 466 -16.17 -9.25 13.10
CA LEU A 466 -15.89 -9.23 11.66
C LEU A 466 -17.11 -8.71 10.87
N GLN A 467 -18.31 -9.11 11.25
CA GLN A 467 -19.55 -8.66 10.62
C GLN A 467 -19.86 -7.18 10.88
N SER A 468 -19.43 -6.61 12.01
CA SER A 468 -19.56 -5.18 12.28
C SER A 468 -18.48 -4.32 11.62
N LEU A 469 -17.37 -4.92 11.17
CA LEU A 469 -16.26 -4.22 10.53
C LEU A 469 -16.43 -4.08 9.01
N ILE A 470 -17.18 -4.98 8.36
CA ILE A 470 -17.44 -4.95 6.92
C ILE A 470 -18.96 -4.90 6.73
N SER A 471 -19.44 -3.89 6.02
CA SER A 471 -20.87 -3.63 5.80
C SER A 471 -21.53 -4.68 4.89
N HIS A 472 -20.79 -5.27 3.95
CA HIS A 472 -21.28 -6.23 2.97
C HIS A 472 -20.43 -7.51 2.95
N TRP A 473 -21.08 -8.66 3.08
CA TRP A 473 -20.45 -9.99 2.98
C TRP A 473 -21.22 -10.82 1.95
N ASP A 474 -20.53 -11.36 0.94
CA ASP A 474 -21.14 -12.29 -0.01
C ASP A 474 -21.42 -13.64 0.66
N ARG A 475 -20.61 -14.03 1.66
CA ARG A 475 -20.82 -15.25 2.45
C ARG A 475 -20.66 -15.00 3.96
N LYS A 476 -21.43 -15.76 4.77
CA LYS A 476 -21.40 -15.64 6.24
C LYS A 476 -19.96 -15.82 6.81
N PRO A 477 -19.45 -14.88 7.65
CA PRO A 477 -18.08 -14.91 8.21
C PRO A 477 -17.68 -16.23 8.86
N LYS A 478 -18.65 -16.92 9.46
CA LYS A 478 -18.47 -18.23 10.13
C LYS A 478 -17.91 -19.31 9.21
N ARG A 479 -18.10 -19.21 7.88
CA ARG A 479 -17.61 -20.20 6.90
C ARG A 479 -16.10 -20.09 6.71
N TYR A 480 -15.56 -18.87 6.69
CA TYR A 480 -14.13 -18.59 6.57
C TYR A 480 -13.35 -19.03 7.80
N LEU A 481 -13.86 -18.71 8.98
CA LEU A 481 -13.31 -19.15 10.27
C LEU A 481 -13.28 -20.68 10.44
N LYS A 482 -13.94 -21.45 9.58
CA LYS A 482 -13.92 -22.93 9.61
C LYS A 482 -12.73 -23.48 8.83
N LYS A 483 -12.24 -22.74 7.84
CA LYS A 483 -11.19 -23.17 6.90
C LYS A 483 -9.78 -22.74 7.32
N LEU A 484 -9.66 -21.68 8.12
CA LEU A 484 -8.37 -21.24 8.66
C LEU A 484 -7.74 -22.33 9.52
N THR A 485 -6.42 -22.48 9.40
CA THR A 485 -5.63 -23.37 10.26
C THR A 485 -5.34 -22.71 11.60
N VAL A 486 -4.95 -23.52 12.59
CA VAL A 486 -4.53 -23.00 13.91
C VAL A 486 -3.33 -22.08 13.78
N GLY A 487 -2.42 -22.40 12.86
CA GLY A 487 -1.26 -21.57 12.55
C GLY A 487 -1.67 -20.19 12.05
N ASP A 488 -2.55 -20.15 11.05
CA ASP A 488 -3.00 -18.88 10.45
C ASP A 488 -3.60 -17.95 11.51
N VAL A 489 -4.38 -18.48 12.46
CA VAL A 489 -5.06 -17.69 13.49
C VAL A 489 -4.10 -17.17 14.55
N ILE A 490 -3.11 -17.99 14.95
CA ILE A 490 -2.07 -17.57 15.89
C ILE A 490 -1.20 -16.49 15.25
N ASP A 491 -0.80 -16.70 14.00
CA ASP A 491 0.08 -15.79 13.28
C ASP A 491 -0.69 -14.46 13.01
N MET A 492 -1.96 -14.50 12.59
CA MET A 492 -2.84 -13.32 12.48
C MET A 492 -3.12 -12.62 13.82
N GLY A 493 -3.21 -13.38 14.92
CA GLY A 493 -3.48 -12.86 16.27
C GLY A 493 -2.28 -12.16 16.89
N LEU A 494 -1.09 -12.72 16.73
CA LEU A 494 0.18 -12.11 17.15
C LEU A 494 0.47 -10.82 16.35
N LEU A 495 0.12 -10.79 15.06
CA LEU A 495 0.23 -9.60 14.22
C LEU A 495 -0.70 -8.44 14.64
N ARG A 496 -1.82 -8.72 15.31
CA ARG A 496 -2.75 -7.69 15.84
C ARG A 496 -2.47 -7.26 17.29
N ALA A 497 -1.70 -8.03 18.05
CA ALA A 497 -1.52 -7.79 19.49
C ALA A 497 -0.59 -6.61 19.82
N SER A 498 0.14 -6.05 18.85
CA SER A 498 0.94 -4.85 19.04
C SER A 498 0.12 -3.58 18.73
N SER A 499 -0.80 -3.22 19.62
CA SER A 499 -1.41 -1.86 19.59
C SER A 499 -0.33 -0.76 19.67
N THR A 500 0.81 -1.08 20.26
CA THR A 500 2.05 -0.30 20.21
C THR A 500 2.59 -0.14 18.79
N ALA A 501 2.52 -1.16 17.92
CA ALA A 501 3.00 -1.04 16.54
C ALA A 501 2.13 -0.11 15.69
N ALA A 502 0.81 -0.12 15.84
CA ALA A 502 -0.07 0.82 15.13
C ALA A 502 0.19 2.29 15.55
N LEU A 503 0.45 2.52 16.84
CA LEU A 503 0.79 3.85 17.37
C LEU A 503 2.19 4.29 16.92
N THR A 504 3.18 3.39 16.99
CA THR A 504 4.56 3.63 16.49
C THR A 504 4.58 3.86 15.00
N SER A 505 3.85 3.08 14.19
CA SER A 505 3.77 3.26 12.74
C SER A 505 3.13 4.61 12.38
N ALA A 506 2.08 5.05 13.07
CA ALA A 506 1.51 6.35 12.78
C ALA A 506 2.46 7.51 13.11
N ILE A 507 3.10 7.48 14.29
CA ILE A 507 4.11 8.49 14.67
C ILE A 507 5.29 8.48 13.69
N TYR A 508 5.74 7.29 13.29
CA TYR A 508 6.84 7.11 12.36
C TYR A 508 6.49 7.67 10.97
N MET A 509 5.28 7.41 10.46
CA MET A 509 4.81 7.92 9.17
C MET A 509 4.69 9.45 9.14
N ASP A 510 4.21 10.07 10.22
CA ASP A 510 4.16 11.53 10.32
C ASP A 510 5.58 12.14 10.34
N ARG A 511 6.53 11.50 11.03
CA ARG A 511 7.94 11.93 11.03
C ARG A 511 8.59 11.75 9.66
N ILE A 512 8.31 10.65 8.95
CA ILE A 512 8.81 10.42 7.58
C ILE A 512 8.29 11.48 6.62
N ARG A 513 7.00 11.79 6.65
CA ARG A 513 6.41 12.86 5.83
C ARG A 513 7.07 14.22 6.13
N GLY A 514 7.28 14.53 7.41
CA GLY A 514 8.00 15.73 7.82
C GLY A 514 9.44 15.78 7.29
N LEU A 515 10.16 14.66 7.32
CA LEU A 515 11.50 14.55 6.76
C LEU A 515 11.52 14.69 5.23
N GLY A 516 10.53 14.11 4.53
CA GLY A 516 10.39 14.24 3.07
C GLY A 516 10.23 15.70 2.65
N TYR A 517 9.26 16.41 3.23
CA TYR A 517 9.09 17.84 3.00
C TYR A 517 10.32 18.66 3.42
N SER A 518 10.87 18.41 4.62
CA SER A 518 12.08 19.11 5.06
C SER A 518 13.23 18.93 4.08
N THR A 519 13.37 17.76 3.49
CA THR A 519 14.43 17.51 2.51
C THR A 519 14.21 18.30 1.23
N ALA A 520 12.99 18.31 0.70
CA ALA A 520 12.66 19.07 -0.52
C ALA A 520 12.78 20.59 -0.29
N PHE A 521 12.18 21.12 0.78
CA PHE A 521 12.17 22.56 1.05
C PHE A 521 13.51 23.09 1.57
N SER A 522 14.42 22.25 2.05
CA SER A 522 15.79 22.67 2.43
C SER A 522 16.68 22.99 1.23
N ARG A 523 16.25 22.63 0.01
CA ARG A 523 16.98 22.87 -1.23
C ARG A 523 16.60 24.23 -1.82
N GLU A 524 17.54 25.17 -1.77
CA GLU A 524 17.37 26.53 -2.31
C GLU A 524 17.00 26.52 -3.81
N ASP A 525 17.50 25.55 -4.56
CA ASP A 525 17.24 25.37 -6.00
C ASP A 525 15.85 24.79 -6.33
N LEU A 526 15.12 24.32 -5.32
CA LEU A 526 13.76 23.75 -5.47
C LEU A 526 12.69 24.52 -4.73
N GLN A 527 13.06 25.39 -3.78
CA GLN A 527 12.12 26.02 -2.85
C GLN A 527 10.93 26.70 -3.55
N ASP A 528 11.20 27.41 -4.65
CA ASP A 528 10.18 28.13 -5.43
C ASP A 528 9.50 27.25 -6.50
N LYS A 529 9.90 25.98 -6.62
CA LYS A 529 9.37 25.01 -7.59
C LYS A 529 8.44 23.98 -6.97
N ILE A 530 8.21 24.01 -5.67
CA ILE A 530 7.45 22.98 -4.95
C ILE A 530 6.01 23.45 -4.71
N LEU A 531 5.05 22.67 -5.20
CA LEU A 531 3.63 22.81 -4.88
C LEU A 531 3.20 21.63 -4.00
N ALA A 532 2.94 21.91 -2.73
CA ALA A 532 2.37 20.93 -1.81
C ALA A 532 0.83 20.89 -1.96
N ASN A 533 0.30 19.75 -2.38
CA ASN A 533 -1.13 19.52 -2.51
C ASN A 533 -1.62 18.52 -1.45
N GLU A 534 -1.76 18.99 -0.21
CA GLU A 534 -2.27 18.20 0.90
C GLU A 534 -3.79 18.07 0.85
N ILE A 535 -4.33 16.92 1.26
CA ILE A 535 -5.78 16.63 1.27
C ILE A 535 -6.63 17.65 2.05
N PHE A 536 -6.06 18.29 3.08
CA PHE A 536 -6.75 19.31 3.89
C PHE A 536 -6.35 20.75 3.53
N ALA A 537 -5.66 20.98 2.40
CA ALA A 537 -5.11 22.30 2.04
C ALA A 537 -6.18 23.41 2.04
N LEU A 538 -7.38 23.12 1.55
CA LEU A 538 -8.49 24.08 1.52
C LEU A 538 -9.00 24.47 2.92
N GLN A 539 -8.97 23.56 3.89
CA GLN A 539 -9.34 23.88 5.27
C GLN A 539 -8.34 24.85 5.91
N LYS A 540 -7.05 24.69 5.61
CA LYS A 540 -6.01 25.64 6.03
C LYS A 540 -6.18 26.99 5.35
N ALA A 541 -6.47 26.99 4.05
CA ALA A 541 -6.65 28.19 3.24
C ALA A 541 -7.75 29.13 3.75
N ARG A 542 -8.83 28.59 4.34
CA ARG A 542 -9.90 29.39 4.97
C ARG A 542 -9.45 30.36 6.05
N GLN A 543 -8.35 30.03 6.72
CA GLN A 543 -7.84 30.82 7.84
C GLN A 543 -6.88 31.92 7.35
N LEU A 544 -6.57 31.95 6.05
CA LEU A 544 -5.66 32.93 5.46
C LEU A 544 -6.42 34.21 5.09
N ASP A 545 -5.73 35.33 5.29
CA ASP A 545 -6.18 36.65 4.86
C ASP A 545 -4.97 37.37 4.22
N ASP A 546 -4.72 37.02 2.96
CA ASP A 546 -3.56 37.45 2.19
C ASP A 546 -3.99 38.05 0.83
N PRO A 547 -3.08 38.71 0.08
CA PRO A 547 -3.42 39.36 -1.19
C PRO A 547 -4.07 38.44 -2.22
N PHE A 548 -3.72 37.15 -2.25
CA PHE A 548 -4.34 36.19 -3.17
C PHE A 548 -5.79 35.91 -2.78
N ILE A 549 -6.09 35.75 -1.50
CA ILE A 549 -7.47 35.61 -1.02
C ILE A 549 -8.29 36.88 -1.31
N HIS A 550 -7.71 38.08 -1.15
CA HIS A 550 -8.38 39.32 -1.52
C HIS A 550 -8.72 39.38 -3.01
N GLU A 551 -7.81 38.93 -3.87
CA GLU A 551 -8.06 38.81 -5.31
C GLU A 551 -9.23 37.85 -5.60
N LEU A 552 -9.22 36.65 -5.00
CA LEU A 552 -10.31 35.71 -5.21
C LEU A 552 -11.66 36.27 -4.74
N ARG A 553 -11.71 37.00 -3.62
CA ARG A 553 -12.93 37.68 -3.15
C ARG A 553 -13.40 38.75 -4.15
N ALA A 554 -12.48 39.54 -4.70
CA ALA A 554 -12.81 40.55 -5.72
C ALA A 554 -13.42 39.93 -6.99
N GLN A 555 -13.06 38.68 -7.29
CA GLN A 555 -13.59 37.93 -8.42
C GLN A 555 -14.80 37.03 -8.07
N GLU A 556 -15.39 37.20 -6.88
CA GLU A 556 -16.51 36.38 -6.35
C GLU A 556 -16.18 34.88 -6.29
N ALA A 557 -14.89 34.54 -6.18
CA ALA A 557 -14.36 33.18 -6.18
C ALA A 557 -13.95 32.68 -4.77
N TRP A 558 -14.40 33.38 -3.71
CA TRP A 558 -14.09 33.07 -2.32
C TRP A 558 -15.13 33.69 -1.37
N PRO A 559 -15.52 33.05 -0.24
CA PRO A 559 -15.04 31.77 0.30
C PRO A 559 -15.71 30.55 -0.35
N PRO A 560 -15.10 29.34 -0.26
CA PRO A 560 -15.72 28.14 -0.80
C PRO A 560 -17.10 27.87 -0.19
N PRO A 561 -18.02 27.20 -0.91
CA PRO A 561 -19.35 26.90 -0.37
C PRO A 561 -19.25 25.88 0.79
N PRO A 562 -20.26 25.84 1.70
CA PRO A 562 -20.27 24.88 2.81
C PRO A 562 -20.16 23.41 2.38
N GLU A 563 -20.71 23.06 1.21
CA GLU A 563 -20.62 21.70 0.69
C GLU A 563 -19.18 21.32 0.32
N MET A 564 -18.38 22.27 -0.18
CA MET A 564 -16.95 22.03 -0.43
C MET A 564 -16.21 21.69 0.86
N ASP A 565 -16.55 22.36 1.98
CA ASP A 565 -15.95 22.04 3.28
C ASP A 565 -16.31 20.67 3.76
N ARG A 566 -17.58 20.30 3.62
CA ARG A 566 -18.08 18.98 3.96
C ARG A 566 -17.31 17.91 3.19
N ILE A 567 -17.12 18.10 1.88
CA ILE A 567 -16.36 17.17 1.04
C ILE A 567 -14.92 17.03 1.52
N VAL A 568 -14.23 18.16 1.73
CA VAL A 568 -12.83 18.16 2.19
C VAL A 568 -12.72 17.54 3.60
N ASP A 569 -13.68 17.79 4.48
CA ASP A 569 -13.67 17.24 5.84
C ASP A 569 -13.90 15.72 5.85
N ILE A 570 -14.84 15.23 5.05
CA ILE A 570 -15.05 13.79 4.86
C ILE A 570 -13.79 13.13 4.29
N ALA A 571 -13.20 13.71 3.24
CA ALA A 571 -12.00 13.20 2.60
C ALA A 571 -10.78 13.18 3.55
N ALA A 572 -10.54 14.27 4.29
CA ALA A 572 -9.39 14.42 5.18
C ALA A 572 -9.47 13.54 6.45
N ASN A 573 -10.69 13.23 6.93
CA ASN A 573 -10.90 12.33 8.07
C ASN A 573 -11.09 10.86 7.65
N MET A 574 -11.10 10.57 6.34
CA MET A 574 -11.26 9.21 5.85
C MET A 574 -10.10 8.32 6.30
N GLN A 575 -10.42 7.27 7.06
CA GLN A 575 -9.42 6.29 7.46
C GLN A 575 -8.93 5.49 6.25
N THR A 576 -7.71 4.96 6.35
CA THR A 576 -7.15 4.07 5.32
C THR A 576 -7.89 2.73 5.35
N LYS A 577 -8.96 2.61 4.55
CA LYS A 577 -9.76 1.38 4.39
C LYS A 577 -9.33 0.60 3.14
N LEU A 578 -9.73 -0.67 3.09
CA LEU A 578 -9.54 -1.60 1.96
C LEU A 578 -10.82 -1.78 1.12
N TRP A 579 -11.83 -0.96 1.33
CA TRP A 579 -13.12 -1.00 0.63
C TRP A 579 -13.68 0.42 0.52
N ILE A 580 -14.66 0.60 -0.37
CA ILE A 580 -15.41 1.84 -0.58
C ILE A 580 -16.76 1.72 0.15
N ASP A 581 -17.06 2.66 1.04
CA ASP A 581 -18.40 2.78 1.59
C ASP A 581 -19.25 3.73 0.74
N HIS A 582 -20.55 3.46 0.69
CA HIS A 582 -21.55 4.38 0.16
C HIS A 582 -22.08 5.28 1.27
N GLU A 583 -22.41 6.52 0.92
CA GLU A 583 -23.12 7.41 1.81
C GLU A 583 -24.49 6.80 2.19
N LYS A 584 -24.85 6.82 3.49
CA LYS A 584 -26.04 6.12 3.99
C LYS A 584 -27.35 6.63 3.40
N ASP A 585 -27.43 7.93 3.14
CA ASP A 585 -28.64 8.64 2.70
C ASP A 585 -28.35 9.57 1.51
N GLY A 586 -27.24 9.33 0.79
CA GLY A 586 -26.80 10.18 -0.29
C GLY A 586 -26.30 9.38 -1.49
N PRO A 587 -26.20 10.01 -2.66
CA PRO A 587 -25.98 9.28 -3.89
C PRO A 587 -24.48 9.02 -4.13
N HIS A 588 -23.60 9.60 -3.31
CA HIS A 588 -22.15 9.57 -3.46
C HIS A 588 -21.50 8.43 -2.66
N ASN A 589 -20.31 8.03 -3.08
CA ASN A 589 -19.47 7.07 -2.35
C ASN A 589 -18.14 7.70 -1.91
N ASP A 590 -17.37 6.98 -1.09
CA ASP A 590 -16.06 7.44 -0.62
C ASP A 590 -15.15 7.94 -1.76
N LEU A 591 -15.17 7.28 -2.93
CA LEU A 591 -14.33 7.65 -4.08
C LEU A 591 -14.71 9.01 -4.67
N ASP A 592 -16.01 9.32 -4.72
CA ASP A 592 -16.53 10.60 -5.22
C ASP A 592 -16.01 11.77 -4.37
N PHE A 593 -16.13 11.66 -3.04
CA PHE A 593 -15.64 12.69 -2.10
C PHE A 593 -14.14 12.94 -2.27
N LEU A 594 -13.36 11.86 -2.41
CA LEU A 594 -11.91 11.96 -2.58
C LEU A 594 -11.52 12.60 -3.91
N VAL A 595 -12.19 12.25 -5.00
CA VAL A 595 -11.92 12.82 -6.32
C VAL A 595 -12.23 14.31 -6.33
N VAL A 596 -13.39 14.74 -5.81
CA VAL A 596 -13.74 16.16 -5.75
C VAL A 596 -12.79 16.93 -4.84
N CYS A 597 -12.43 16.36 -3.69
CA CYS A 597 -11.40 16.94 -2.82
C CYS A 597 -10.09 17.14 -3.57
N GLY A 598 -9.60 16.12 -4.29
CA GLY A 598 -8.37 16.20 -5.08
C GLY A 598 -8.41 17.20 -6.22
N GLN A 599 -9.56 17.33 -6.90
CA GLN A 599 -9.77 18.34 -7.95
C GLN A 599 -9.72 19.75 -7.38
N SER A 600 -10.40 19.96 -6.26
CA SER A 600 -10.55 21.28 -5.65
C SER A 600 -9.25 21.76 -5.01
N THR A 601 -8.54 20.90 -4.26
CA THR A 601 -7.29 21.28 -3.62
C THR A 601 -6.20 21.61 -4.62
N ILE A 602 -6.01 20.81 -5.68
CA ILE A 602 -4.96 21.10 -6.67
C ILE A 602 -5.30 22.34 -7.49
N CYS A 603 -6.57 22.58 -7.80
CA CYS A 603 -6.99 23.79 -8.51
C CYS A 603 -6.65 25.04 -7.71
N TYR A 604 -7.03 25.07 -6.43
CA TYR A 604 -6.69 26.17 -5.52
C TYR A 604 -5.18 26.35 -5.36
N ASN A 605 -4.45 25.28 -5.06
CA ASN A 605 -3.01 25.35 -4.82
C ASN A 605 -2.23 25.77 -6.07
N LEU A 606 -2.69 25.37 -7.26
CA LEU A 606 -2.08 25.79 -8.51
C LEU A 606 -2.37 27.26 -8.82
N MET A 607 -3.61 27.73 -8.66
CA MET A 607 -3.91 29.16 -8.80
C MET A 607 -3.05 29.99 -7.86
N ARG A 608 -2.89 29.54 -6.61
CA ARG A 608 -2.04 30.21 -5.63
C ARG A 608 -0.57 30.23 -6.07
N TYR A 609 -0.02 29.09 -6.48
CA TYR A 609 1.36 29.00 -7.00
C TYR A 609 1.58 29.94 -8.19
N LEU A 610 0.67 29.92 -9.17
CA LEU A 610 0.73 30.81 -10.32
C LEU A 610 0.72 32.29 -9.90
N TRP A 611 -0.12 32.66 -8.94
CA TRP A 611 -0.28 34.04 -8.48
C TRP A 611 0.90 34.53 -7.63
N GLU A 612 1.39 33.72 -6.71
CA GLU A 612 2.41 34.11 -5.73
C GLU A 612 3.82 33.98 -6.33
N ASP A 613 4.09 32.90 -7.06
CA ASP A 613 5.44 32.55 -7.48
C ASP A 613 5.73 32.92 -8.94
N LEU A 614 4.73 32.84 -9.85
CA LEU A 614 4.93 33.12 -11.28
C LEU A 614 4.56 34.55 -11.73
N ARG A 615 4.40 35.49 -10.80
CA ARG A 615 4.21 36.92 -11.09
C ARG A 615 5.36 37.76 -10.56
N ASN A 616 5.78 38.77 -11.30
CA ASN A 616 6.74 39.78 -10.88
C ASN A 616 6.18 40.70 -9.78
N GLU A 617 7.06 41.44 -9.10
CA GLU A 617 6.65 42.38 -8.05
C GLU A 617 5.76 43.53 -8.58
N ASP A 618 5.91 43.87 -9.87
CA ASP A 618 5.06 44.84 -10.58
C ASP A 618 3.68 44.27 -10.98
N GLY A 619 3.43 43.00 -10.69
CA GLY A 619 2.19 42.29 -10.99
C GLY A 619 2.11 41.68 -12.40
N SER A 620 3.13 41.86 -13.25
CA SER A 620 3.22 41.19 -14.56
C SER A 620 3.54 39.69 -14.40
N TRP A 621 3.20 38.86 -15.39
CA TRP A 621 3.51 37.43 -15.37
C TRP A 621 4.94 37.17 -15.86
N LEU A 622 5.63 36.18 -15.26
CA LEU A 622 6.97 35.76 -15.71
C LEU A 622 6.96 35.30 -17.19
N ASP A 623 5.99 34.47 -17.55
CA ASP A 623 5.61 34.18 -18.94
C ASP A 623 4.15 34.62 -19.13
N PRO A 624 3.83 35.49 -20.11
CA PRO A 624 2.46 35.87 -20.43
C PRO A 624 1.49 34.70 -20.62
N LYS A 625 1.97 33.51 -21.03
CA LYS A 625 1.14 32.31 -21.14
C LYS A 625 0.56 31.85 -19.81
N MET A 626 1.24 32.11 -18.69
CA MET A 626 0.78 31.69 -17.35
C MET A 626 -0.51 32.40 -16.95
N GLN A 627 -0.74 33.61 -17.47
CA GLN A 627 -2.02 34.29 -17.31
C GLN A 627 -3.17 33.42 -17.83
N GLY A 628 -3.02 32.84 -19.03
CA GLY A 628 -4.04 31.98 -19.63
C GLY A 628 -4.28 30.70 -18.82
N VAL A 629 -3.22 30.13 -18.22
CA VAL A 629 -3.33 28.96 -17.32
C VAL A 629 -4.08 29.33 -16.04
N PHE A 630 -3.75 30.48 -15.44
CA PHE A 630 -4.42 30.99 -14.24
C PHE A 630 -5.90 31.27 -14.51
N GLU A 631 -6.22 31.98 -15.60
CA GLU A 631 -7.60 32.26 -15.98
C GLU A 631 -8.39 30.97 -16.27
N HIS A 632 -7.75 29.94 -16.85
CA HIS A 632 -8.38 28.64 -17.04
C HIS A 632 -8.65 27.95 -15.70
N ALA A 633 -7.66 27.93 -14.80
CA ALA A 633 -7.81 27.38 -13.46
C ALA A 633 -8.92 28.10 -12.69
N LEU A 634 -9.00 29.42 -12.79
CA LEU A 634 -10.05 30.21 -12.15
C LEU A 634 -11.44 29.91 -12.72
N ARG A 635 -11.58 29.67 -14.03
CA ARG A 635 -12.85 29.24 -14.61
C ARG A 635 -13.29 27.87 -14.10
N GLU A 636 -12.36 26.91 -14.01
CA GLU A 636 -12.68 25.59 -13.45
C GLU A 636 -12.98 25.67 -11.93
N TRP A 637 -12.28 26.56 -11.21
CA TRP A 637 -12.56 26.86 -9.80
C TRP A 637 -13.96 27.46 -9.60
N LYS A 638 -14.36 28.42 -10.43
CA LYS A 638 -15.72 29.00 -10.37
C LYS A 638 -16.81 27.95 -10.57
N LYS A 639 -16.61 26.97 -11.46
CA LYS A 639 -17.53 25.83 -11.60
C LYS A 639 -17.65 25.01 -10.30
N LEU A 640 -16.53 24.79 -9.61
CA LEU A 640 -16.49 24.10 -8.31
C LEU A 640 -17.11 24.95 -7.18
N MET A 641 -17.03 26.28 -7.27
CA MET A 641 -17.69 27.20 -6.34
C MET A 641 -19.22 27.18 -6.50
N ASP A 642 -19.70 27.10 -7.75
CA ASP A 642 -21.13 27.03 -8.07
C ASP A 642 -21.72 25.67 -7.68
N ASP A 643 -21.05 24.59 -8.11
CA ASP A 643 -21.38 23.20 -7.75
C ASP A 643 -20.08 22.40 -7.56
N PRO A 644 -19.72 22.03 -6.31
CA PRO A 644 -18.53 21.22 -6.04
C PRO A 644 -18.47 19.91 -6.82
N TRP A 645 -19.62 19.33 -7.18
CA TRP A 645 -19.72 18.06 -7.88
C TRP A 645 -19.64 18.19 -9.40
N SER A 646 -19.71 19.41 -9.94
CA SER A 646 -19.84 19.70 -11.37
C SER A 646 -18.81 18.98 -12.24
N LEU A 647 -17.54 19.03 -11.86
CA LEU A 647 -16.44 18.46 -12.65
C LEU A 647 -16.43 16.93 -12.62
N LEU A 648 -16.85 16.33 -11.51
CA LEU A 648 -17.05 14.89 -11.40
C LEU A 648 -18.27 14.45 -12.20
N ASN A 649 -19.38 15.17 -12.10
CA ASN A 649 -20.62 14.89 -12.83
C ASN A 649 -20.41 14.98 -14.35
N ASP A 650 -19.68 15.99 -14.82
CA ASP A 650 -19.22 16.10 -16.21
C ASP A 650 -18.49 14.85 -16.70
N ARG A 651 -17.65 14.29 -15.83
CA ARG A 651 -16.85 13.11 -16.12
C ARG A 651 -17.72 11.85 -16.10
N LYS A 652 -18.58 11.70 -15.10
CA LYS A 652 -19.54 10.60 -14.99
C LYS A 652 -20.49 10.55 -16.19
N ARG A 653 -20.97 11.71 -16.69
CA ARG A 653 -21.79 11.80 -17.92
C ARG A 653 -21.11 11.30 -19.19
N LYS A 654 -19.78 11.33 -19.23
CA LYS A 654 -18.96 10.84 -20.35
C LYS A 654 -18.42 9.44 -20.08
N SER A 655 -18.79 8.84 -18.95
CA SER A 655 -18.31 7.53 -18.55
C SER A 655 -18.93 6.46 -19.43
N ARG A 656 -18.18 5.38 -19.63
CA ARG A 656 -18.74 4.15 -20.22
C ARG A 656 -19.66 3.38 -19.26
N LEU A 657 -19.66 3.73 -17.96
CA LEU A 657 -20.40 3.02 -16.92
C LEU A 657 -21.85 3.50 -16.85
N THR A 658 -22.80 2.61 -17.15
CA THR A 658 -24.25 2.92 -17.13
C THR A 658 -24.71 3.44 -15.77
N GLU A 659 -24.26 2.84 -14.66
CA GLU A 659 -24.63 3.27 -13.31
C GLU A 659 -24.16 4.70 -13.00
N LEU A 660 -22.96 5.09 -13.46
CA LEU A 660 -22.47 6.46 -13.28
C LEU A 660 -23.21 7.45 -14.17
N ASN A 661 -23.61 7.03 -15.38
CA ASN A 661 -24.43 7.82 -16.28
C ASN A 661 -25.84 8.04 -15.71
N GLU A 662 -26.48 6.98 -15.18
CA GLU A 662 -27.79 7.04 -14.53
C GLU A 662 -27.75 7.91 -13.26
N HIS A 663 -26.73 7.73 -12.42
CA HIS A 663 -26.53 8.58 -11.24
C HIS A 663 -26.33 10.05 -11.63
N ALA A 664 -25.53 10.35 -12.66
CA ALA A 664 -25.36 11.71 -13.15
C ALA A 664 -26.65 12.30 -13.74
N ALA A 665 -27.49 11.48 -14.38
CA ALA A 665 -28.79 11.90 -14.90
C ALA A 665 -29.79 12.20 -13.78
N ASN A 666 -29.82 11.37 -12.73
CA ASN A 666 -30.69 11.57 -11.56
C ASN A 666 -30.33 12.84 -10.80
N LEU A 667 -29.03 13.12 -10.60
CA LEU A 667 -28.57 14.37 -9.99
C LEU A 667 -29.02 15.61 -10.78
N ALA A 668 -28.97 15.54 -12.11
CA ALA A 668 -29.40 16.63 -12.99
C ALA A 668 -30.93 16.85 -13.00
N GLN A 669 -31.73 15.89 -12.53
CA GLN A 669 -33.18 16.03 -12.38
C GLN A 669 -33.59 16.54 -10.99
N SER A 670 -32.72 16.38 -9.98
CA SER A 670 -32.95 16.80 -8.59
C SER A 670 -32.41 18.20 -8.25
N ALA A 671 -31.52 18.73 -9.09
CA ALA A 671 -31.00 20.10 -9.04
C ALA A 671 -31.82 21.00 -9.98
#